data_AF-A0A9W9LMH2-F1
#
_entry.id   AF-A0A9W9LMH2-F1
#
_cell.length_a   1.000
_cell.length_b   1.000
_cell.length_c   1.000
_cell.angle_alpha   90.00
_cell.angle_beta   90.00
_cell.angle_gamma   90.00
#
_symmetry.space_group_name_H-M   'P 1'
#
loop_
_entity.id
_entity.type
_entity.pdbx_description
1 polymer ?
#
loop_
_entity_poly.entity_id
_entity_poly.type
_entity_poly.pdbx_seq_one_letter_code
_entity_poly.pdbx_strand_id
1 'polypeptide(L)'
;MFRLFGNLWLDDPPDSVLTALDGALPLIRNLQQNITHGMHRSSNWSMDAAFKCYREEEYAWWKLHNVERSRKYLVHPSGRLDATVACHLFNPTFEIDEPCDGEIDDPSNPCIAQLHDVGLSAGNCLIFDHSARREDSRHCKMLYPPDLWDIHEAFVFALRSNIEAVVEICWGANVRERMLRRLQNNMCTLPLWGRYEGVTLYLELGEDKTSVRRFIIFVNHPQFFMFLKGTNVRAQAFRTEQGGRQDLMLEVASCLGNIVINAGFYKLSPLLLRPFRPTKAIREQRDTLKGQAYAELKAAFPGATLISSVKGTLSLSQKDHNELQGTKLPVIEHILKEHKIVTKDNIANDKALEEIRLQNVARFWGELHDVAVMFMPDASFNFAKKLECQQLINTIEASEGELYHWEELPASLAGLIQSQDGLRIDQHPIGSRKEAETAYRLLHCNGSPETFSIVGLAFAILITYAWSICRTPRDAINDLMVLRASSKGIVPRVCSSCNGRVLDDPFAYYAKNNVDYYVVKSSQTGCGLIDCTGRRVLLHPLDRSQSYVRALKKNLENIPNFRTRGGAEWEQYFLRRGQAELGEIPRTVELKCPREGCTGILEDDAPRWTIHSVPTVVLRQFTCPDCQRKGDWKPVNTAIKYITSETLSRTWGRFKKKGCDLAQYPRLADVYFAQGHITIRIAQLKEAKRLADESNAN
;
A
#
# COMPACT_ATOMS: atom_id res chain seq x y z
N MET A 1 -7.54 37.05 26.66
CA MET A 1 -8.01 35.76 27.20
C MET A 1 -9.53 35.78 27.24
N PHE A 2 -10.16 34.81 26.58
CA PHE A 2 -11.60 34.76 26.31
C PHE A 2 -12.24 33.55 27.01
N ARG A 3 -13.30 33.77 27.80
CA ARG A 3 -14.07 32.66 28.41
C ARG A 3 -15.16 32.20 27.45
N LEU A 4 -15.09 30.95 26.99
CA LEU A 4 -16.11 30.39 26.09
C LEU A 4 -17.34 29.89 26.86
N PHE A 5 -17.13 28.90 27.74
CA PHE A 5 -18.18 28.30 28.57
C PHE A 5 -17.56 27.55 29.75
N GLY A 6 -18.25 27.46 30.88
CA GLY A 6 -17.76 26.71 32.05
C GLY A 6 -16.39 27.23 32.51
N ASN A 7 -15.43 26.32 32.61
CA ASN A 7 -14.02 26.59 32.94
C ASN A 7 -13.11 26.63 31.70
N LEU A 8 -13.67 26.63 30.48
CA LEU A 8 -12.87 26.68 29.24
C LEU A 8 -12.49 28.13 28.90
N TRP A 9 -11.19 28.42 29.01
CA TRP A 9 -10.57 29.70 28.67
C TRP A 9 -9.69 29.53 27.44
N LEU A 10 -9.85 30.44 26.48
CA LEU A 10 -9.13 30.47 25.21
C LEU A 10 -8.30 31.77 25.12
N ASP A 11 -7.36 31.80 24.18
CA ASP A 11 -6.70 33.03 23.78
C ASP A 11 -7.70 33.99 23.11
N ASP A 12 -7.29 35.22 22.83
CA ASP A 12 -8.17 36.14 22.08
C ASP A 12 -8.41 35.60 20.66
N PRO A 13 -9.66 35.63 20.15
CA PRO A 13 -10.02 34.95 18.91
C PRO A 13 -9.33 35.59 17.70
N PRO A 14 -8.68 34.80 16.83
CA PRO A 14 -8.17 35.31 15.56
C PRO A 14 -9.31 35.60 14.57
N ASP A 15 -9.05 36.46 13.58
CA ASP A 15 -10.04 36.85 12.57
C ASP A 15 -10.67 35.64 11.85
N SER A 16 -9.90 34.56 11.68
CA SER A 16 -10.33 33.34 10.99
C SER A 16 -11.48 32.60 11.69
N VAL A 17 -11.73 32.84 12.98
CA VAL A 17 -12.79 32.15 13.75
C VAL A 17 -13.95 33.07 14.14
N LEU A 18 -13.84 34.39 13.94
CA LEU A 18 -14.83 35.36 14.39
C LEU A 18 -16.23 35.07 13.83
N THR A 19 -16.36 34.78 12.53
CA THR A 19 -17.66 34.47 11.91
C THR A 19 -18.36 33.26 12.56
N ALA A 20 -17.61 32.20 12.83
CA ALA A 20 -18.16 31.01 13.49
C ALA A 20 -18.53 31.30 14.95
N LEU A 21 -17.68 32.07 15.64
CA LEU A 21 -17.89 32.49 17.02
C LEU A 21 -19.10 33.40 17.16
N ASP A 22 -19.29 34.38 16.28
CA ASP A 22 -20.42 35.32 16.30
C ASP A 22 -21.77 34.59 16.16
N GLY A 23 -21.81 33.53 15.35
CA GLY A 23 -22.98 32.67 15.24
C GLY A 23 -23.22 31.79 16.47
N ALA A 24 -22.16 31.21 17.05
CA ALA A 24 -22.28 30.25 18.16
C ALA A 24 -22.43 30.91 19.54
N LEU A 25 -21.78 32.05 19.77
CA LEU A 25 -21.65 32.67 21.09
C LEU A 25 -22.99 33.09 21.72
N PRO A 26 -23.97 33.66 20.99
CA PRO A 26 -25.29 33.95 21.55
C PRO A 26 -25.99 32.66 22.03
N LEU A 27 -25.85 31.58 21.28
CA LEU A 27 -26.48 30.29 21.60
C LEU A 27 -25.83 29.65 22.84
N ILE A 28 -24.49 29.71 22.94
CA ILE A 28 -23.72 29.25 24.09
C ILE A 28 -24.10 30.02 25.37
N ARG A 29 -24.24 31.35 25.26
CA ARG A 29 -24.66 32.19 26.39
C ARG A 29 -26.08 31.85 26.86
N ASN A 30 -26.99 31.54 25.95
CA ASN A 30 -28.33 31.09 26.29
C ASN A 30 -28.30 29.76 27.07
N LEU A 31 -27.51 28.78 26.63
CA LEU A 31 -27.32 27.52 27.36
C LEU A 31 -26.82 27.78 28.80
N GLN A 32 -25.83 28.65 28.98
CA GLN A 32 -25.29 28.99 30.31
C GLN A 32 -26.34 29.63 31.21
N GLN A 33 -27.18 30.52 30.66
CA GLN A 33 -28.29 31.13 31.38
C GLN A 33 -29.31 30.08 31.81
N ASN A 34 -29.72 29.17 30.92
CA ASN A 34 -30.71 28.13 31.21
C ASN A 34 -30.24 27.20 32.36
N ILE A 35 -28.96 26.82 32.35
CA ILE A 35 -28.34 26.03 33.42
C ILE A 35 -28.34 26.80 34.74
N THR A 36 -27.94 28.08 34.72
CA THR A 36 -27.83 28.91 35.93
C THR A 36 -29.19 29.16 36.59
N HIS A 37 -30.25 29.31 35.80
CA HIS A 37 -31.61 29.55 36.30
C HIS A 37 -32.33 28.27 36.76
N GLY A 38 -31.66 27.11 36.69
CA GLY A 38 -32.25 25.84 37.11
C GLY A 38 -33.54 25.54 36.37
N MET A 39 -33.63 25.91 35.08
CA MET A 39 -34.74 25.50 34.21
C MET A 39 -34.62 23.99 33.92
N HIS A 40 -34.77 23.18 34.97
CA HIS A 40 -34.84 21.74 34.86
C HIS A 40 -36.12 21.39 34.11
N ARG A 41 -35.95 20.71 32.98
CA ARG A 41 -37.07 20.02 32.34
C ARG A 41 -37.43 18.87 33.26
N SER A 42 -38.39 19.10 34.16
CA SER A 42 -39.03 18.02 34.92
C SER A 42 -39.76 17.10 33.94
N SER A 43 -39.01 16.18 33.35
CA SER A 43 -39.54 15.14 32.50
C SER A 43 -39.96 13.98 33.39
N ASN A 44 -41.22 13.52 33.25
CA ASN A 44 -41.68 12.27 33.87
C ASN A 44 -41.08 11.02 33.18
N TRP A 45 -40.05 11.20 32.33
CA TRP A 45 -39.40 10.13 31.61
C TRP A 45 -38.50 9.31 32.54
N SER A 46 -38.69 7.99 32.52
CA SER A 46 -37.91 7.04 33.32
C SER A 46 -37.02 6.21 32.40
N MET A 47 -35.71 6.23 32.69
CA MET A 47 -34.72 5.42 31.98
C MET A 47 -35.06 3.93 32.05
N ASP A 48 -35.38 3.42 33.25
CA ASP A 48 -35.74 2.01 33.47
C ASP A 48 -36.98 1.61 32.66
N ALA A 49 -38.02 2.45 32.67
CA ALA A 49 -39.26 2.19 31.94
C ALA A 49 -39.03 2.21 30.42
N ALA A 50 -38.26 3.18 29.92
CA ALA A 50 -37.92 3.30 28.51
C ALA A 50 -37.05 2.12 28.05
N PHE A 51 -36.07 1.72 28.85
CA PHE A 51 -35.22 0.56 28.55
C PHE A 51 -36.03 -0.73 28.55
N LYS A 52 -36.97 -0.89 29.49
CA LYS A 52 -37.89 -2.04 29.47
C LYS A 52 -38.73 -2.08 28.18
N CYS A 53 -39.23 -0.93 27.71
CA CYS A 53 -39.97 -0.84 26.45
C CYS A 53 -39.09 -1.25 25.27
N TYR A 54 -37.90 -0.66 25.16
CA TYR A 54 -36.89 -1.00 24.17
C TYR A 54 -36.57 -2.50 24.15
N ARG A 55 -36.38 -3.13 25.32
CA ARG A 55 -36.10 -4.58 25.41
C ARG A 55 -37.22 -5.44 24.84
N GLU A 56 -38.48 -5.05 25.01
CA GLU A 56 -39.61 -5.80 24.47
C GLU A 56 -39.79 -5.56 22.97
N GLU A 57 -39.57 -4.33 22.49
CA GLU A 57 -39.61 -3.99 21.06
C GLU A 57 -38.54 -4.75 20.28
N GLU A 58 -37.30 -4.71 20.77
CA GLU A 58 -36.16 -5.36 20.13
C GLU A 58 -36.34 -6.89 20.14
N TYR A 59 -36.79 -7.47 21.25
CA TYR A 59 -37.08 -8.89 21.33
C TYR A 59 -38.21 -9.30 20.37
N ALA A 60 -39.28 -8.50 20.29
CA ALA A 60 -40.38 -8.74 19.35
C ALA A 60 -39.89 -8.69 17.90
N TRP A 61 -38.98 -7.77 17.57
CA TRP A 61 -38.36 -7.67 16.26
C TRP A 61 -37.59 -8.94 15.90
N TRP A 62 -36.74 -9.47 16.78
CA TRP A 62 -36.03 -10.73 16.49
C TRP A 62 -36.97 -11.92 16.34
N LYS A 63 -37.99 -12.01 17.20
CA LYS A 63 -39.00 -13.06 17.13
C LYS A 63 -39.76 -13.04 15.81
N LEU A 64 -40.07 -11.86 15.27
CA LEU A 64 -40.69 -11.69 13.95
C LEU A 64 -39.80 -12.23 12.82
N HIS A 65 -38.47 -12.18 13.01
CA HIS A 65 -37.46 -12.71 12.10
C HIS A 65 -37.09 -14.17 12.38
N ASN A 66 -37.91 -14.91 13.14
CA ASN A 66 -37.72 -16.31 13.48
C ASN A 66 -36.40 -16.61 14.22
N VAL A 67 -35.87 -15.63 14.95
CA VAL A 67 -34.68 -15.80 15.79
C VAL A 67 -35.02 -15.46 17.23
N GLU A 68 -34.72 -16.36 18.15
CA GLU A 68 -34.89 -16.10 19.57
C GLU A 68 -33.55 -15.66 20.16
N ARG A 69 -33.42 -14.35 20.45
CA ARG A 69 -32.22 -13.80 21.09
C ARG A 69 -32.46 -13.57 22.57
N SER A 70 -31.45 -13.89 23.38
CA SER A 70 -31.53 -13.67 24.82
C SER A 70 -31.64 -12.18 25.16
N ARG A 71 -32.65 -11.84 25.98
CA ARG A 71 -32.82 -10.49 26.57
C ARG A 71 -31.77 -10.16 27.63
N LYS A 72 -30.96 -11.14 28.08
CA LYS A 72 -29.89 -10.93 29.08
C LYS A 72 -28.68 -10.21 28.49
N TYR A 73 -28.55 -10.21 27.17
CA TYR A 73 -27.48 -9.51 26.46
C TYR A 73 -27.85 -8.07 26.10
N LEU A 74 -29.02 -7.58 26.54
CA LEU A 74 -29.38 -6.17 26.45
C LEU A 74 -28.88 -5.45 27.69
N VAL A 75 -28.17 -4.34 27.51
CA VAL A 75 -27.41 -3.65 28.55
C VAL A 75 -28.01 -2.27 28.80
N HIS A 76 -28.35 -2.01 30.06
CA HIS A 76 -28.91 -0.77 30.55
C HIS A 76 -27.81 0.31 30.63
N PRO A 77 -28.12 1.57 30.29
CA PRO A 77 -27.24 2.71 30.57
C PRO A 77 -26.88 2.82 32.06
N SER A 78 -25.70 3.31 32.40
CA SER A 78 -25.27 3.44 33.80
C SER A 78 -25.02 4.90 34.14
N GLY A 79 -25.33 5.30 35.38
CA GLY A 79 -25.18 6.68 35.86
C GLY A 79 -26.48 7.46 35.87
N ARG A 80 -26.39 8.76 36.18
CA ARG A 80 -27.57 9.60 36.44
C ARG A 80 -27.94 10.46 35.24
N LEU A 81 -29.24 10.69 35.03
CA LEU A 81 -29.73 11.58 33.96
C LEU A 81 -29.32 13.05 34.16
N ASP A 82 -29.08 13.46 35.41
CA ASP A 82 -28.64 14.81 35.80
C ASP A 82 -27.10 14.98 35.78
N ALA A 83 -26.36 13.98 35.30
CA ALA A 83 -24.92 14.11 35.13
C ALA A 83 -24.60 15.18 34.08
N THR A 84 -23.61 16.04 34.36
CA THR A 84 -23.21 17.13 33.46
C THR A 84 -22.45 16.64 32.22
N VAL A 85 -21.91 15.42 32.28
CA VAL A 85 -21.19 14.77 31.20
C VAL A 85 -21.80 13.40 30.90
N ALA A 86 -21.91 13.08 29.62
CA ALA A 86 -22.26 11.74 29.17
C ALA A 86 -21.19 11.14 28.25
N CYS A 87 -20.94 9.84 28.39
CA CYS A 87 -20.08 9.04 27.54
C CYS A 87 -20.95 8.14 26.66
N HIS A 88 -20.85 8.34 25.34
CA HIS A 88 -21.62 7.62 24.34
C HIS A 88 -20.68 6.71 23.54
N LEU A 89 -20.79 5.40 23.77
CA LEU A 89 -20.01 4.35 23.10
C LEU A 89 -20.83 3.66 22.02
N PHE A 90 -20.24 2.72 21.27
CA PHE A 90 -20.92 2.11 20.12
C PHE A 90 -21.86 0.98 20.49
N ASN A 91 -21.34 -0.08 21.09
CA ASN A 91 -22.13 -1.21 21.59
C ASN A 91 -21.32 -1.95 22.66
N PRO A 92 -22.01 -2.58 23.62
CA PRO A 92 -21.33 -3.43 24.57
C PRO A 92 -20.90 -4.71 23.85
N THR A 93 -19.81 -5.32 24.31
CA THR A 93 -19.31 -6.58 23.73
C THR A 93 -19.37 -7.70 24.76
N PHE A 94 -19.07 -8.92 24.32
CA PHE A 94 -18.87 -10.06 25.20
C PHE A 94 -17.50 -10.02 25.91
N GLU A 95 -16.69 -8.97 25.75
CA GLU A 95 -15.38 -8.84 26.40
C GLU A 95 -15.48 -8.40 27.87
N ILE A 96 -16.31 -9.10 28.64
CA ILE A 96 -16.50 -8.88 30.08
C ILE A 96 -16.45 -10.19 30.85
N ASP A 97 -16.32 -10.12 32.17
CA ASP A 97 -16.24 -11.32 33.02
C ASP A 97 -17.62 -11.98 33.19
N GLU A 98 -18.69 -11.19 33.33
CA GLU A 98 -20.07 -11.69 33.49
C GLU A 98 -21.00 -11.20 32.37
N PRO A 99 -21.03 -11.85 31.20
CA PRO A 99 -21.79 -11.43 30.01
C PRO A 99 -23.31 -11.23 30.19
N CYS A 100 -23.89 -11.77 31.27
CA CYS A 100 -25.31 -11.62 31.59
C CYS A 100 -25.60 -10.40 32.47
N ASP A 101 -24.57 -9.69 32.93
CA ASP A 101 -24.75 -8.46 33.67
C ASP A 101 -25.34 -7.39 32.76
N GLY A 102 -26.41 -6.79 33.26
CA GLY A 102 -27.28 -5.89 32.52
C GLY A 102 -26.85 -4.43 32.59
N GLU A 103 -25.68 -4.11 33.12
CA GLU A 103 -25.17 -2.73 33.22
C GLU A 103 -23.94 -2.51 32.34
N ILE A 104 -23.78 -1.28 31.85
CA ILE A 104 -22.68 -0.89 30.97
C ILE A 104 -21.42 -0.53 31.75
N ASP A 105 -21.56 0.01 32.97
CA ASP A 105 -20.42 0.42 33.81
C ASP A 105 -19.73 -0.77 34.51
N ASP A 106 -19.14 -1.64 33.70
CA ASP A 106 -18.43 -2.84 34.13
C ASP A 106 -16.92 -2.72 33.85
N PRO A 107 -16.07 -2.47 34.86
CA PRO A 107 -14.63 -2.33 34.70
C PRO A 107 -13.90 -3.66 34.39
N SER A 108 -14.60 -4.80 34.33
CA SER A 108 -14.05 -6.02 33.71
C SER A 108 -13.97 -5.88 32.18
N ASN A 109 -14.74 -4.96 31.59
CA ASN A 109 -14.58 -4.56 30.20
C ASN A 109 -13.32 -3.69 30.04
N PRO A 110 -12.41 -4.00 29.11
CA PRO A 110 -11.20 -3.20 28.90
C PRO A 110 -11.48 -1.72 28.60
N CYS A 111 -12.52 -1.42 27.81
CA CYS A 111 -12.84 -0.05 27.39
C CYS A 111 -13.43 0.75 28.55
N ILE A 112 -14.28 0.12 29.36
CA ILE A 112 -14.84 0.74 30.56
C ILE A 112 -13.78 0.92 31.65
N ALA A 113 -12.91 -0.08 31.84
CA ALA A 113 -11.76 0.06 32.73
C ALA A 113 -10.90 1.28 32.37
N GLN A 114 -10.68 1.51 31.08
CA GLN A 114 -9.93 2.66 30.60
C GLN A 114 -10.67 3.99 30.82
N LEU A 115 -12.01 4.00 30.69
CA LEU A 115 -12.83 5.15 31.08
C LEU A 115 -12.65 5.47 32.56
N HIS A 116 -12.70 4.45 33.43
CA HIS A 116 -12.46 4.61 34.87
C HIS A 116 -11.06 5.16 35.15
N ASP A 117 -10.05 4.59 34.50
CA ASP A 117 -8.65 5.00 34.67
C ASP A 117 -8.41 6.47 34.24
N VAL A 118 -9.17 6.98 33.26
CA VAL A 118 -9.10 8.40 32.87
C VAL A 118 -9.99 9.31 33.73
N GLY A 119 -10.83 8.74 34.62
CA GLY A 119 -11.66 9.46 35.57
C GLY A 119 -13.14 9.55 35.20
N LEU A 120 -13.64 8.68 34.31
CA LEU A 120 -15.04 8.62 33.88
C LEU A 120 -15.69 7.33 34.37
N SER A 121 -16.72 7.43 35.21
CA SER A 121 -17.51 6.31 35.70
C SER A 121 -18.98 6.70 35.89
N ALA A 122 -19.87 5.73 36.14
CA ALA A 122 -21.28 6.04 36.42
C ALA A 122 -21.48 6.94 37.65
N GLY A 123 -20.46 7.09 38.50
CA GLY A 123 -20.48 7.98 39.65
C GLY A 123 -20.41 9.48 39.30
N ASN A 124 -19.89 9.85 38.12
CA ASN A 124 -19.72 11.24 37.71
C ASN A 124 -20.17 11.55 36.28
N CYS A 125 -20.52 10.54 35.49
CA CYS A 125 -21.06 10.70 34.15
C CYS A 125 -22.18 9.70 33.88
N LEU A 126 -22.97 9.95 32.83
CA LEU A 126 -23.87 8.95 32.27
C LEU A 126 -23.13 8.18 31.19
N ILE A 127 -23.11 6.85 31.25
CA ILE A 127 -22.46 5.99 30.25
C ILE A 127 -23.57 5.21 29.52
N PHE A 128 -23.54 5.25 28.19
CA PHE A 128 -24.49 4.50 27.36
C PHE A 128 -23.90 4.15 26.00
N ASP A 129 -24.48 3.13 25.37
CA ASP A 129 -24.11 2.68 24.04
C ASP A 129 -25.15 3.09 22.98
N HIS A 130 -24.69 3.29 21.75
CA HIS A 130 -25.54 3.53 20.60
C HIS A 130 -26.42 2.33 20.25
N SER A 131 -25.88 1.12 20.44
CA SER A 131 -26.61 -0.13 20.43
C SER A 131 -26.53 -0.77 21.81
N ALA A 132 -27.64 -0.86 22.52
CA ALA A 132 -27.70 -1.43 23.86
C ALA A 132 -27.69 -2.99 23.88
N ARG A 133 -27.08 -3.67 22.91
CA ARG A 133 -26.97 -5.14 22.84
C ARG A 133 -25.51 -5.60 22.76
N ARG A 134 -25.16 -6.62 23.56
CA ARG A 134 -23.87 -7.31 23.48
C ARG A 134 -23.73 -8.05 22.16
N GLU A 135 -22.73 -7.65 21.38
CA GLU A 135 -22.45 -8.22 20.05
C GLU A 135 -21.00 -7.92 19.63
N ASP A 136 -20.51 -8.62 18.60
CA ASP A 136 -19.32 -8.14 17.87
C ASP A 136 -19.70 -6.88 17.08
N SER A 137 -19.02 -5.78 17.38
CA SER A 137 -19.27 -4.45 16.80
C SER A 137 -19.26 -4.46 15.26
N ARG A 138 -18.44 -5.32 14.65
CA ARG A 138 -18.34 -5.45 13.20
C ARG A 138 -19.60 -6.08 12.62
N HIS A 139 -20.14 -7.08 13.31
CA HIS A 139 -21.36 -7.76 12.91
C HIS A 139 -22.56 -6.82 13.03
N CYS A 140 -22.69 -6.08 14.15
CA CYS A 140 -23.71 -5.03 14.28
C CYS A 140 -23.66 -4.04 13.12
N LYS A 141 -22.49 -3.44 12.87
CA LYS A 141 -22.30 -2.42 11.84
C LYS A 141 -22.71 -2.90 10.44
N MET A 142 -22.30 -4.12 10.09
CA MET A 142 -22.48 -4.63 8.73
C MET A 142 -23.87 -5.23 8.46
N LEU A 143 -24.55 -5.74 9.49
CA LEU A 143 -25.68 -6.65 9.30
C LEU A 143 -26.99 -6.10 9.82
N TYR A 144 -26.97 -5.21 10.79
CA TYR A 144 -28.21 -4.66 11.34
C TYR A 144 -28.92 -3.88 10.24
N PRO A 145 -30.14 -4.26 9.86
CA PRO A 145 -30.92 -3.53 8.88
C PRO A 145 -31.39 -2.20 9.45
N PRO A 146 -31.81 -1.24 8.60
CA PRO A 146 -32.24 0.08 9.04
C PRO A 146 -33.35 0.06 10.10
N ASP A 147 -34.33 -0.84 10.00
CA ASP A 147 -35.46 -0.94 10.91
C ASP A 147 -35.07 -1.47 12.30
N LEU A 148 -34.11 -2.40 12.38
CA LEU A 148 -33.52 -2.78 13.67
C LEU A 148 -32.73 -1.62 14.28
N TRP A 149 -31.96 -0.90 13.47
CA TRP A 149 -31.26 0.30 13.94
C TRP A 149 -32.21 1.39 14.45
N ASP A 150 -33.38 1.55 13.83
CA ASP A 150 -34.39 2.51 14.26
C ASP A 150 -34.89 2.22 15.68
N ILE A 151 -35.00 0.94 16.08
CA ILE A 151 -35.38 0.58 17.46
C ILE A 151 -34.32 1.04 18.47
N HIS A 152 -33.04 0.76 18.18
CA HIS A 152 -31.93 1.17 19.04
C HIS A 152 -31.82 2.70 19.12
N GLU A 153 -31.91 3.37 17.97
CA GLU A 153 -31.80 4.83 17.92
C GLU A 153 -33.02 5.53 18.52
N ALA A 154 -34.23 4.97 18.39
CA ALA A 154 -35.41 5.52 19.08
C ALA A 154 -35.17 5.57 20.60
N PHE A 155 -34.64 4.49 21.18
CA PHE A 155 -34.27 4.47 22.59
C PHE A 155 -33.16 5.46 22.93
N VAL A 156 -32.05 5.44 22.19
CA VAL A 156 -30.88 6.30 22.47
C VAL A 156 -31.22 7.78 22.32
N PHE A 157 -31.98 8.19 21.29
CA PHE A 157 -32.35 9.59 21.13
C PHE A 157 -33.46 10.03 22.08
N ALA A 158 -34.32 9.11 22.55
CA ALA A 158 -35.22 9.38 23.67
C ALA A 158 -34.42 9.62 24.97
N LEU A 159 -33.43 8.76 25.27
CA LEU A 159 -32.52 8.96 26.39
C LEU A 159 -31.82 10.32 26.27
N ARG A 160 -31.16 10.60 25.14
CA ARG A 160 -30.47 11.87 24.89
C ARG A 160 -31.38 13.09 24.98
N SER A 161 -32.67 12.97 24.69
CA SER A 161 -33.61 14.09 24.84
C SER A 161 -33.95 14.41 26.31
N ASN A 162 -33.67 13.48 27.23
CA ASN A 162 -34.00 13.57 28.66
C ASN A 162 -32.77 13.66 29.58
N ILE A 163 -31.54 13.59 29.06
CA ILE A 163 -30.33 13.82 29.85
C ILE A 163 -30.03 15.32 29.97
N GLU A 164 -29.53 15.73 31.13
CA GLU A 164 -29.10 17.10 31.42
C GLU A 164 -27.64 17.36 31.05
N ALA A 165 -26.95 16.36 30.49
CA ALA A 165 -25.56 16.44 30.10
C ALA A 165 -25.31 17.64 29.18
N VAL A 166 -24.45 18.53 29.66
CA VAL A 166 -23.96 19.72 28.96
C VAL A 166 -22.90 19.32 27.94
N VAL A 167 -22.17 18.23 28.21
CA VAL A 167 -21.16 17.67 27.32
C VAL A 167 -21.47 16.20 27.06
N GLU A 168 -21.45 15.82 25.79
CA GLU A 168 -21.49 14.42 25.36
C GLU A 168 -20.17 14.06 24.67
N ILE A 169 -19.44 13.12 25.25
CA ILE A 169 -18.20 12.57 24.70
C ILE A 169 -18.59 11.33 23.89
N CYS A 170 -18.48 11.43 22.57
CA CYS A 170 -18.80 10.34 21.65
C CYS A 170 -17.52 9.58 21.29
N TRP A 171 -17.46 8.31 21.69
CA TRP A 171 -16.28 7.46 21.57
C TRP A 171 -16.31 6.62 20.30
N GLY A 172 -15.39 6.90 19.38
CA GLY A 172 -15.17 6.10 18.17
C GLY A 172 -15.91 6.54 16.93
N ALA A 173 -15.42 6.07 15.77
CA ALA A 173 -15.91 6.48 14.46
C ALA A 173 -17.35 6.03 14.17
N ASN A 174 -17.75 4.85 14.65
CA ASN A 174 -19.10 4.33 14.42
C ASN A 174 -20.17 5.22 15.08
N VAL A 175 -19.93 5.66 16.33
CA VAL A 175 -20.81 6.61 17.03
C VAL A 175 -20.83 7.93 16.27
N ARG A 176 -19.65 8.45 15.89
CA ARG A 176 -19.53 9.69 15.12
C ARG A 176 -20.35 9.67 13.84
N GLU A 177 -20.22 8.63 13.02
CA GLU A 177 -20.93 8.52 11.74
C GLU A 177 -22.46 8.59 11.94
N ARG A 178 -22.98 7.83 12.91
CA ARG A 178 -24.42 7.76 13.18
C ARG A 178 -24.96 9.04 13.80
N MET A 179 -24.21 9.64 14.71
CA MET A 179 -24.53 10.93 15.32
C MET A 179 -24.58 12.04 14.26
N LEU A 180 -23.57 12.12 13.39
CA LEU A 180 -23.54 13.10 12.29
C LEU A 180 -24.71 12.90 11.33
N ARG A 181 -25.07 11.65 11.03
CA ARG A 181 -26.21 11.33 10.18
C ARG A 181 -27.55 11.77 10.80
N ARG A 182 -27.77 11.48 12.09
CA ARG A 182 -29.03 11.79 12.77
C ARG A 182 -29.18 13.27 13.14
N LEU A 183 -28.08 13.94 13.47
CA LEU A 183 -28.08 15.35 13.89
C LEU A 183 -27.74 16.35 12.78
N GLN A 184 -27.58 15.90 11.52
CA GLN A 184 -27.12 16.72 10.40
C GLN A 184 -27.83 18.09 10.29
N ASN A 185 -29.13 18.14 10.60
CA ASN A 185 -29.94 19.36 10.48
C ASN A 185 -29.92 20.26 11.73
N ASN A 186 -29.43 19.74 12.86
CA ASN A 186 -29.52 20.37 14.18
C ASN A 186 -28.14 20.45 14.85
N MET A 187 -27.11 20.76 14.07
CA MET A 187 -25.75 20.81 14.57
C MET A 187 -24.97 21.93 13.90
N CYS A 188 -24.23 22.70 14.68
CA CYS A 188 -23.21 23.63 14.17
C CYS A 188 -21.84 23.27 14.72
N THR A 189 -20.78 23.77 14.09
CA THR A 189 -19.39 23.48 14.49
C THR A 189 -18.69 24.76 14.90
N LEU A 190 -17.83 24.66 15.91
CA LEU A 190 -16.97 25.73 16.38
C LEU A 190 -15.54 25.19 16.54
N PRO A 191 -14.64 25.46 15.58
CA PRO A 191 -13.22 25.19 15.74
C PRO A 191 -12.65 26.00 16.90
N LEU A 192 -11.88 25.35 17.77
CA LEU A 192 -11.14 26.03 18.85
C LEU A 192 -9.78 26.51 18.34
N TRP A 193 -9.18 27.46 19.08
CA TRP A 193 -7.95 28.16 18.70
C TRP A 193 -6.97 28.24 19.87
N GLY A 194 -5.79 28.79 19.60
CA GLY A 194 -4.71 28.92 20.59
C GLY A 194 -4.22 27.55 21.03
N ARG A 195 -4.10 27.33 22.35
CA ARG A 195 -3.71 26.02 22.92
C ARG A 195 -4.59 24.85 22.45
N TYR A 196 -5.87 25.11 22.13
CA TYR A 196 -6.84 24.09 21.74
C TYR A 196 -6.99 23.97 20.22
N GLU A 197 -6.05 24.51 19.44
CA GLU A 197 -6.02 24.36 17.99
C GLU A 197 -6.07 22.86 17.58
N GLY A 198 -6.92 22.55 16.61
CA GLY A 198 -7.18 21.19 16.15
C GLY A 198 -8.37 20.49 16.86
N VAL A 199 -8.94 21.09 17.92
CA VAL A 199 -10.20 20.63 18.52
C VAL A 199 -11.39 21.35 17.85
N THR A 200 -12.43 20.60 17.51
CA THR A 200 -13.70 21.16 17.00
C THR A 200 -14.84 20.77 17.94
N LEU A 201 -15.55 21.77 18.47
CA LEU A 201 -16.79 21.55 19.21
C LEU A 201 -17.94 21.40 18.23
N TYR A 202 -18.79 20.40 18.46
CA TYR A 202 -20.06 20.24 17.76
C TYR A 202 -21.16 20.67 18.72
N LEU A 203 -22.00 21.62 18.34
CA LEU A 203 -23.06 22.13 19.20
C LEU A 203 -24.37 21.54 18.71
N GLU A 204 -25.01 20.73 19.54
CA GLU A 204 -26.36 20.23 19.26
C GLU A 204 -27.35 21.36 19.48
N LEU A 205 -28.13 21.66 18.46
CA LEU A 205 -29.14 22.71 18.49
C LEU A 205 -30.49 22.16 18.97
N GLY A 206 -31.26 23.02 19.64
CA GLY A 206 -32.68 22.78 19.87
C GLY A 206 -33.45 22.67 18.55
N GLU A 207 -34.67 22.14 18.61
CA GLU A 207 -35.56 22.04 17.43
C GLU A 207 -35.84 23.40 16.79
N ASP A 208 -35.88 24.45 17.59
CA ASP A 208 -36.02 25.84 17.14
C ASP A 208 -34.74 26.41 16.50
N LYS A 209 -33.59 25.73 16.64
CA LYS A 209 -32.26 26.18 16.22
C LYS A 209 -31.81 27.52 16.81
N THR A 210 -32.49 28.00 17.85
CA THR A 210 -32.19 29.24 18.58
C THR A 210 -31.49 29.00 19.91
N SER A 211 -31.38 27.73 20.32
CA SER A 211 -30.73 27.31 21.55
C SER A 211 -29.75 26.18 21.28
N VAL A 212 -28.69 26.09 22.08
CA VAL A 212 -27.81 24.92 22.13
C VAL A 212 -28.27 24.04 23.28
N ARG A 213 -28.42 22.73 23.02
CA ARG A 213 -28.77 21.73 24.03
C ARG A 213 -27.51 21.24 24.77
N ARG A 214 -26.45 20.95 24.02
CA ARG A 214 -25.18 20.42 24.57
C ARG A 214 -24.02 20.59 23.59
N PHE A 215 -22.81 20.47 24.14
CA PHE A 215 -21.58 20.29 23.38
C PHE A 215 -21.35 18.80 23.13
N ILE A 216 -20.97 18.45 21.91
CA ILE A 216 -20.58 17.11 21.50
C ILE A 216 -19.10 17.15 21.12
N ILE A 217 -18.33 16.20 21.66
CA ILE A 217 -16.91 16.04 21.38
C ILE A 217 -16.70 14.61 20.89
N PHE A 218 -16.23 14.46 19.65
CA PHE A 218 -15.86 13.17 19.10
C PHE A 218 -14.41 12.86 19.46
N VAL A 219 -14.20 11.72 20.09
CA VAL A 219 -12.88 11.24 20.50
C VAL A 219 -12.62 9.83 19.96
N ASN A 220 -11.37 9.39 19.93
CA ASN A 220 -11.05 8.02 19.54
C ASN A 220 -11.63 7.04 20.57
N HIS A 221 -12.10 5.88 20.11
CA HIS A 221 -12.60 4.83 20.98
C HIS A 221 -11.50 4.36 21.97
N PRO A 222 -11.82 3.96 23.22
CA PRO A 222 -10.80 3.52 24.18
C PRO A 222 -9.87 2.43 23.60
N GLN A 223 -10.44 1.46 22.87
CA GLN A 223 -9.67 0.39 22.21
C GLN A 223 -8.57 0.88 21.26
N PHE A 224 -8.69 2.11 20.71
CA PHE A 224 -7.65 2.74 19.89
C PHE A 224 -6.30 2.86 20.63
N PHE A 225 -6.30 2.88 21.96
CA PHE A 225 -5.05 3.04 22.71
C PHE A 225 -4.55 1.73 23.32
N MET A 226 -5.25 0.61 23.11
CA MET A 226 -4.88 -0.71 23.65
C MET A 226 -4.04 -1.55 22.68
N PHE A 227 -4.02 -1.20 21.40
CA PHE A 227 -3.34 -2.01 20.38
C PHE A 227 -1.84 -1.74 20.30
N LEU A 228 -1.41 -0.53 20.63
CA LEU A 228 -0.01 -0.13 20.52
C LEU A 228 0.75 -0.45 21.81
N LYS A 229 1.39 -1.62 21.81
CA LYS A 229 2.11 -2.16 22.99
C LYS A 229 3.60 -1.83 22.99
N GLY A 230 4.12 -1.35 21.86
CA GLY A 230 5.53 -1.03 21.69
C GLY A 230 6.01 0.14 22.57
N THR A 231 7.26 0.05 23.00
CA THR A 231 7.99 1.13 23.69
C THR A 231 9.08 1.75 22.81
N ASN A 232 9.19 1.34 21.55
CA ASN A 232 10.16 1.92 20.61
C ASN A 232 9.82 3.39 20.28
N VAL A 233 10.78 4.12 19.70
CA VAL A 233 10.65 5.56 19.42
C VAL A 233 9.41 5.89 18.59
N ARG A 234 9.06 5.04 17.60
CA ARG A 234 7.87 5.26 16.75
C ARG A 234 6.57 5.06 17.53
N ALA A 235 6.52 4.05 18.40
CA ALA A 235 5.39 3.82 19.29
C ALA A 235 5.23 4.95 20.33
N GLN A 236 6.33 5.48 20.86
CA GLN A 236 6.29 6.66 21.72
C GLN A 236 5.82 7.91 20.98
N ALA A 237 6.28 8.13 19.74
CA ALA A 237 5.84 9.24 18.90
C ALA A 237 4.34 9.16 18.60
N PHE A 238 3.83 7.98 18.24
CA PHE A 238 2.40 7.77 18.03
C PHE A 238 1.57 8.07 19.28
N ARG A 239 1.97 7.56 20.46
CA ARG A 239 1.28 7.86 21.73
C ARG A 239 1.34 9.34 22.07
N THR A 240 2.48 9.98 21.80
CA THR A 240 2.66 11.41 22.04
C THR A 240 1.70 12.24 21.18
N GLU A 241 1.58 11.90 19.90
CA GLU A 241 0.72 12.62 18.96
C GLU A 241 -0.77 12.33 19.22
N GLN A 242 -1.18 11.06 19.11
CA GLN A 242 -2.58 10.68 19.18
C GLN A 242 -3.12 10.76 20.61
N GLY A 243 -2.33 10.32 21.60
CA GLY A 243 -2.69 10.47 23.00
C GLY A 243 -2.74 11.93 23.42
N GLY A 244 -1.81 12.77 22.93
CA GLY A 244 -1.85 14.20 23.16
C GLY A 244 -3.10 14.87 22.59
N ARG A 245 -3.53 14.52 21.37
CA ARG A 245 -4.78 15.01 20.78
C ARG A 245 -6.01 14.55 21.57
N GLN A 246 -6.05 13.28 21.96
CA GLN A 246 -7.13 12.72 22.78
C GLN A 246 -7.24 13.43 24.14
N ASP A 247 -6.12 13.58 24.84
CA ASP A 247 -6.06 14.27 26.13
C ASP A 247 -6.51 15.72 26.02
N LEU A 248 -6.17 16.42 24.92
CA LEU A 248 -6.61 17.79 24.68
C LEU A 248 -8.15 17.89 24.50
N MET A 249 -8.75 16.95 23.76
CA MET A 249 -10.21 16.88 23.61
C MET A 249 -10.92 16.57 24.94
N LEU A 250 -10.34 15.68 25.75
CA LEU A 250 -10.87 15.34 27.06
C LEU A 250 -10.67 16.46 28.09
N GLU A 251 -9.57 17.22 28.00
CA GLU A 251 -9.39 18.44 28.79
C GLU A 251 -10.50 19.45 28.49
N VAL A 252 -10.84 19.65 27.21
CA VAL A 252 -11.97 20.50 26.81
C VAL A 252 -13.28 19.98 27.40
N ALA A 253 -13.53 18.67 27.34
CA ALA A 253 -14.70 18.05 27.96
C ALA A 253 -14.76 18.28 29.48
N SER A 254 -13.63 18.11 30.16
CA SER A 254 -13.47 18.37 31.60
C SER A 254 -13.78 19.83 31.95
N CYS A 255 -13.24 20.78 31.19
CA CYS A 255 -13.49 22.21 31.39
C CYS A 255 -14.95 22.62 31.16
N LEU A 256 -15.59 22.07 30.13
CA LEU A 256 -16.98 22.37 29.78
C LEU A 256 -17.96 21.70 30.75
N GLY A 257 -17.71 20.44 31.10
CA GLY A 257 -18.58 19.62 31.96
C GLY A 257 -18.34 19.83 33.46
N ASN A 258 -17.28 20.56 33.83
CA ASN A 258 -16.85 20.78 35.21
C ASN A 258 -16.65 19.46 35.99
N ILE A 259 -16.01 18.49 35.35
CA ILE A 259 -15.62 17.20 35.95
C ILE A 259 -14.11 17.05 35.94
N VAL A 260 -13.58 16.18 36.80
CA VAL A 260 -12.15 15.86 36.81
C VAL A 260 -11.88 14.73 35.83
N ILE A 261 -11.06 14.99 34.83
CA ILE A 261 -10.49 13.98 33.93
C ILE A 261 -8.97 14.02 34.09
N ASN A 262 -8.34 12.84 34.20
CA ASN A 262 -6.91 12.72 34.44
C ASN A 262 -6.11 13.28 33.24
N ALA A 263 -5.44 14.41 33.48
CA ALA A 263 -4.68 15.09 32.46
C ALA A 263 -3.50 14.23 31.94
N GLY A 264 -3.33 14.18 30.63
CA GLY A 264 -2.21 13.48 30.00
C GLY A 264 -2.30 11.95 30.06
N PHE A 265 -3.47 11.38 30.38
CA PHE A 265 -3.63 9.94 30.53
C PHE A 265 -3.25 9.18 29.25
N TYR A 266 -3.80 9.55 28.10
CA TYR A 266 -3.55 8.83 26.85
C TYR A 266 -2.12 9.01 26.33
N LYS A 267 -1.51 10.16 26.61
CA LYS A 267 -0.13 10.47 26.26
C LYS A 267 0.90 9.77 27.15
N LEU A 268 0.65 9.69 28.47
CA LEU A 268 1.67 9.37 29.46
C LEU A 268 1.42 8.06 30.22
N SER A 269 0.19 7.54 30.22
CA SER A 269 -0.16 6.44 31.12
C SER A 269 0.48 5.11 30.71
N PRO A 270 1.22 4.45 31.62
CA PRO A 270 1.70 3.08 31.39
C PRO A 270 0.57 2.03 31.47
N LEU A 271 -0.61 2.40 31.99
CA LEU A 271 -1.75 1.48 32.11
C LEU A 271 -2.24 0.99 30.74
N LEU A 272 -2.10 1.82 29.70
CA LEU A 272 -2.41 1.48 28.31
C LEU A 272 -1.60 0.30 27.77
N LEU A 273 -0.41 0.05 28.35
CA LEU A 273 0.47 -1.05 27.96
C LEU A 273 0.11 -2.36 28.65
N ARG A 274 -0.79 -2.36 29.63
CA ARG A 274 -1.17 -3.57 30.36
C ARG A 274 -2.00 -4.45 29.44
N PRO A 275 -1.54 -5.67 29.13
CA PRO A 275 -2.31 -6.58 28.29
C PRO A 275 -3.54 -7.05 29.07
N PHE A 276 -4.73 -6.75 28.56
CA PHE A 276 -5.93 -7.40 29.06
C PHE A 276 -5.90 -8.87 28.65
N ARG A 277 -5.66 -9.76 29.61
CA ARG A 277 -5.61 -11.22 29.37
C ARG A 277 -6.59 -11.90 30.31
N PRO A 278 -7.84 -12.14 29.86
CA PRO A 278 -8.74 -12.98 30.63
C PRO A 278 -8.17 -14.40 30.72
N THR A 279 -8.60 -15.13 31.74
CA THR A 279 -8.25 -16.55 31.87
C THR A 279 -8.71 -17.33 30.64
N LYS A 280 -8.08 -18.48 30.38
CA LYS A 280 -8.45 -19.33 29.22
C LYS A 280 -9.94 -19.72 29.25
N ALA A 281 -10.47 -20.05 30.43
CA ALA A 281 -11.87 -20.43 30.60
C ALA A 281 -12.82 -19.29 30.21
N ILE A 282 -12.55 -18.07 30.68
CA ILE A 282 -13.32 -16.87 30.31
C ILE A 282 -13.25 -16.66 28.79
N ARG A 283 -12.07 -16.80 28.17
CA ARG A 283 -11.92 -16.64 26.72
C ARG A 283 -12.75 -17.65 25.91
N GLU A 284 -12.72 -18.92 26.29
CA GLU A 284 -13.50 -19.97 25.62
C GLU A 284 -15.01 -19.75 25.77
N GLN A 285 -15.45 -19.26 26.93
CA GLN A 285 -16.84 -18.86 27.16
C GLN A 285 -17.22 -17.67 26.26
N ARG A 286 -16.39 -16.63 26.19
CA ARG A 286 -16.60 -15.46 25.32
C ARG A 286 -16.68 -15.86 23.85
N ASP A 287 -15.79 -16.74 23.38
CA ASP A 287 -15.79 -17.24 22.01
C ASP A 287 -17.06 -18.06 21.70
N THR A 288 -17.56 -18.82 22.68
CA THR A 288 -18.82 -19.56 22.57
C THR A 288 -20.01 -18.60 22.41
N LEU A 289 -20.07 -17.54 23.23
CA LEU A 289 -21.14 -16.53 23.17
C LEU A 289 -21.12 -15.76 21.84
N LYS A 290 -19.94 -15.34 21.39
CA LYS A 290 -19.76 -14.73 20.06
C LYS A 290 -20.22 -15.68 18.95
N GLY A 291 -19.88 -16.96 19.05
CA GLY A 291 -20.30 -17.98 18.10
C GLY A 291 -21.83 -18.18 18.06
N GLN A 292 -22.50 -18.14 19.22
CA GLN A 292 -23.96 -18.20 19.31
C GLN A 292 -24.61 -16.97 18.67
N ALA A 293 -24.17 -15.77 19.05
CA ALA A 293 -24.68 -14.51 18.50
C ALA A 293 -24.48 -14.43 16.98
N TYR A 294 -23.33 -14.89 16.48
CA TYR A 294 -23.08 -15.03 15.05
C TYR A 294 -24.06 -16.00 14.37
N ALA A 295 -24.36 -17.14 14.98
CA ALA A 295 -25.32 -18.11 14.44
C ALA A 295 -26.74 -17.54 14.40
N GLU A 296 -27.15 -16.80 15.43
CA GLU A 296 -28.43 -16.07 15.50
C GLU A 296 -28.54 -15.05 14.37
N LEU A 297 -27.49 -14.23 14.16
CA LEU A 297 -27.44 -13.27 13.05
C LEU A 297 -27.54 -13.95 11.68
N LYS A 298 -26.90 -15.11 11.52
CA LYS A 298 -26.99 -15.91 10.30
C LYS A 298 -28.37 -16.46 10.04
N ALA A 299 -29.07 -16.86 11.08
CA ALA A 299 -30.43 -17.33 10.98
C ALA A 299 -31.39 -16.20 10.56
N ALA A 300 -31.20 -14.98 11.09
CA ALA A 300 -32.02 -13.83 10.75
C ALA A 300 -31.77 -13.30 9.34
N PHE A 301 -30.52 -13.38 8.86
CA PHE A 301 -30.11 -12.82 7.57
C PHE A 301 -29.51 -13.88 6.64
N PRO A 302 -30.31 -14.86 6.17
CA PRO A 302 -29.83 -15.92 5.29
C PRO A 302 -29.39 -15.33 3.95
N GLY A 303 -28.09 -15.41 3.66
CA GLY A 303 -27.47 -14.84 2.45
C GLY A 303 -26.59 -13.62 2.69
N ALA A 304 -26.63 -13.03 3.89
CA ALA A 304 -25.61 -12.08 4.30
C ALA A 304 -24.25 -12.80 4.36
N THR A 305 -23.23 -12.21 3.71
CA THR A 305 -21.85 -12.71 3.85
C THR A 305 -21.34 -12.29 5.22
N LEU A 306 -21.65 -13.09 6.22
CA LEU A 306 -21.16 -12.88 7.56
C LEU A 306 -19.68 -13.19 7.59
N ILE A 307 -18.92 -12.29 8.21
CA ILE A 307 -17.51 -12.51 8.48
C ILE A 307 -17.43 -13.53 9.61
N SER A 308 -17.34 -14.82 9.29
CA SER A 308 -16.79 -15.79 10.24
C SER A 308 -15.40 -15.29 10.62
N SER A 309 -15.04 -15.38 11.91
CA SER A 309 -13.81 -14.82 12.47
C SER A 309 -12.68 -14.80 11.44
N VAL A 310 -12.22 -13.59 11.08
CA VAL A 310 -11.33 -13.31 9.96
C VAL A 310 -10.09 -14.20 10.05
N LYS A 311 -10.15 -15.38 9.43
CA LYS A 311 -8.97 -16.06 8.90
C LYS A 311 -8.74 -15.48 7.52
N GLY A 312 -8.49 -14.17 7.47
CA GLY A 312 -8.14 -13.44 6.25
C GLY A 312 -6.82 -14.00 5.76
N THR A 313 -6.87 -15.03 4.92
CA THR A 313 -5.66 -15.78 4.56
C THR A 313 -4.87 -14.94 3.56
N LEU A 314 -3.78 -14.30 4.02
CA LEU A 314 -2.66 -13.87 3.19
C LEU A 314 -2.34 -15.04 2.29
N SER A 315 -2.71 -14.96 1.02
CA SER A 315 -2.25 -15.90 0.02
C SER A 315 -2.06 -15.17 -1.29
N LEU A 316 -0.80 -15.06 -1.68
CA LEU A 316 -0.44 -15.01 -3.09
C LEU A 316 -0.97 -16.28 -3.77
N SER A 317 -1.35 -16.20 -5.05
CA SER A 317 -1.84 -17.37 -5.77
C SER A 317 -0.79 -18.50 -5.72
N GLN A 318 -1.25 -19.75 -5.60
CA GLN A 318 -0.40 -20.94 -5.47
C GLN A 318 0.63 -21.10 -6.62
N LYS A 319 0.37 -20.46 -7.77
CA LYS A 319 1.26 -20.47 -8.94
C LYS A 319 2.32 -19.37 -8.91
N ASP A 320 2.05 -18.22 -8.28
CA ASP A 320 3.07 -17.20 -7.99
C ASP A 320 4.01 -17.65 -6.87
N HIS A 321 3.52 -18.54 -6.00
CA HIS A 321 4.23 -19.10 -4.86
C HIS A 321 5.42 -20.00 -5.24
N ASN A 322 5.30 -20.73 -6.36
CA ASN A 322 6.36 -21.63 -6.85
C ASN A 322 7.58 -20.86 -7.41
N GLU A 323 7.44 -19.57 -7.73
CA GLU A 323 8.57 -18.73 -8.15
C GLU A 323 9.35 -18.14 -6.96
N LEU A 324 8.75 -18.06 -5.77
CA LEU A 324 9.37 -17.52 -4.54
C LEU A 324 10.29 -18.52 -3.82
N GLN A 325 10.13 -19.82 -4.02
CA GLN A 325 10.89 -20.86 -3.31
C GLN A 325 12.40 -20.89 -3.66
N GLY A 326 12.84 -20.19 -4.71
CA GLY A 326 14.26 -20.09 -5.10
C GLY A 326 15.01 -18.88 -4.55
N THR A 327 14.30 -17.89 -3.99
CA THR A 327 14.91 -16.62 -3.55
C THR A 327 15.54 -16.75 -2.17
N LYS A 328 16.88 -16.76 -2.10
CA LYS A 328 17.60 -16.48 -0.85
C LYS A 328 17.34 -15.02 -0.49
N LEU A 329 16.48 -14.78 0.51
CA LEU A 329 16.39 -13.47 1.13
C LEU A 329 17.77 -13.12 1.69
N PRO A 330 18.30 -11.91 1.43
CA PRO A 330 19.56 -11.51 2.02
C PRO A 330 19.41 -11.58 3.54
N VAL A 331 20.30 -12.34 4.19
CA VAL A 331 20.44 -12.34 5.64
C VAL A 331 20.78 -10.91 6.04
N ILE A 332 19.94 -10.32 6.89
CA ILE A 332 20.10 -8.96 7.39
C ILE A 332 21.26 -8.98 8.40
N GLU A 333 22.47 -8.76 7.93
CA GLU A 333 23.55 -8.24 8.78
C GLU A 333 23.59 -6.72 8.59
N HIS A 334 23.27 -6.00 9.66
CA HIS A 334 23.29 -4.54 9.74
C HIS A 334 24.66 -3.97 9.33
N ILE A 335 24.84 -3.59 8.07
CA ILE A 335 25.96 -2.73 7.67
C ILE A 335 25.46 -1.67 6.69
N LEU A 336 25.05 -0.52 7.25
CA LEU A 336 24.96 0.75 6.52
C LEU A 336 26.38 1.23 6.23
N LYS A 337 26.83 1.15 4.97
CA LYS A 337 27.98 1.93 4.50
C LYS A 337 27.48 3.07 3.61
N GLU A 338 27.91 4.29 3.92
CA GLU A 338 27.57 5.52 3.22
C GLU A 338 28.07 5.53 1.76
N HIS A 339 27.28 6.20 0.92
CA HIS A 339 27.40 6.20 -0.54
C HIS A 339 28.58 7.02 -1.11
N LYS A 340 29.10 6.55 -2.26
CA LYS A 340 29.66 7.41 -3.31
C LYS A 340 28.62 7.58 -4.43
N ILE A 341 28.41 8.83 -4.85
CA ILE A 341 27.54 9.22 -5.96
C ILE A 341 28.13 8.66 -7.26
N VAL A 342 27.38 7.80 -7.96
CA VAL A 342 27.80 7.22 -9.25
C VAL A 342 27.10 7.98 -10.39
N THR A 343 27.89 8.75 -11.13
CA THR A 343 27.47 9.40 -12.38
C THR A 343 27.73 8.52 -13.60
N LYS A 344 26.70 8.46 -14.47
CA LYS A 344 26.59 8.07 -15.89
C LYS A 344 27.51 6.97 -16.48
N ASP A 345 26.79 5.97 -17.02
CA ASP A 345 27.08 5.15 -18.20
C ASP A 345 28.38 4.34 -18.22
N ASN A 346 28.28 3.10 -17.73
CA ASN A 346 28.92 1.92 -18.35
C ASN A 346 28.33 0.62 -17.80
N ILE A 347 28.52 -0.49 -18.51
CA ILE A 347 28.04 -1.86 -18.18
C ILE A 347 28.53 -2.37 -16.80
N ALA A 348 29.46 -1.66 -16.15
CA ALA A 348 29.83 -1.81 -14.74
C ALA A 348 28.69 -1.45 -13.74
N ASN A 349 27.54 -0.99 -14.23
CA ASN A 349 26.45 -0.38 -13.45
C ASN A 349 25.26 -1.32 -13.17
N ASP A 350 25.13 -2.47 -13.85
CA ASP A 350 23.98 -3.36 -13.66
C ASP A 350 24.00 -4.04 -12.28
N LYS A 351 25.17 -4.54 -11.86
CA LYS A 351 25.37 -5.14 -10.54
C LYS A 351 25.19 -4.12 -9.42
N ALA A 352 25.61 -2.87 -9.64
CA ALA A 352 25.42 -1.78 -8.69
C ALA A 352 23.93 -1.42 -8.54
N LEU A 353 23.16 -1.39 -9.64
CA LEU A 353 21.71 -1.16 -9.59
C LEU A 353 20.97 -2.32 -8.93
N GLU A 354 21.41 -3.56 -9.15
CA GLU A 354 20.88 -4.74 -8.47
C GLU A 354 21.17 -4.68 -6.96
N GLU A 355 22.38 -4.29 -6.57
CA GLU A 355 22.75 -4.07 -5.17
C GLU A 355 21.92 -2.95 -4.52
N ILE A 356 21.74 -1.81 -5.20
CA ILE A 356 20.86 -0.72 -4.74
C ILE A 356 19.42 -1.20 -4.57
N ARG A 357 18.90 -2.00 -5.52
CA ARG A 357 17.57 -2.60 -5.39
C ARG A 357 17.49 -3.48 -4.15
N LEU A 358 18.46 -4.38 -3.95
CA LEU A 358 18.48 -5.28 -2.79
C LEU A 358 18.59 -4.51 -1.47
N GLN A 359 19.37 -3.43 -1.43
CA GLN A 359 19.46 -2.53 -0.28
C GLN A 359 18.13 -1.82 -0.01
N ASN A 360 17.43 -1.33 -1.04
CA ASN A 360 16.12 -0.71 -0.89
C ASN A 360 15.07 -1.71 -0.37
N VAL A 361 15.08 -2.95 -0.88
CA VAL A 361 14.22 -4.04 -0.39
C VAL A 361 14.55 -4.38 1.07
N ALA A 362 15.84 -4.45 1.43
CA ALA A 362 16.26 -4.71 2.81
C ALA A 362 15.85 -3.57 3.76
N ARG A 363 16.01 -2.31 3.33
CA ARG A 363 15.55 -1.13 4.09
C ARG A 363 14.04 -1.18 4.32
N PHE A 364 13.26 -1.48 3.28
CA PHE A 364 11.82 -1.63 3.38
C PHE A 364 11.42 -2.72 4.40
N TRP A 365 12.09 -3.87 4.38
CA TRP A 365 11.84 -4.93 5.38
C TRP A 365 12.16 -4.49 6.81
N GLY A 366 13.27 -3.77 7.00
CA GLY A 366 13.63 -3.19 8.31
C GLY A 366 12.57 -2.20 8.80
N GLU A 367 12.14 -1.29 7.93
CA GLU A 367 11.09 -0.32 8.26
C GLU A 367 9.75 -0.99 8.58
N LEU A 368 9.36 -2.02 7.82
CA LEU A 368 8.16 -2.81 8.09
C LEU A 368 8.24 -3.57 9.42
N HIS A 369 9.42 -4.12 9.75
CA HIS A 369 9.67 -4.75 11.03
C HIS A 369 9.55 -3.76 12.19
N ASP A 370 10.18 -2.60 12.09
CA ASP A 370 10.10 -1.54 13.09
C ASP A 370 8.66 -1.10 13.36
N VAL A 371 7.83 -1.00 12.30
CA VAL A 371 6.41 -0.71 12.45
C VAL A 371 5.66 -1.87 13.08
N ALA A 372 5.91 -3.13 12.68
CA ALA A 372 5.26 -4.29 13.30
C ALA A 372 5.55 -4.42 14.80
N VAL A 373 6.78 -4.12 15.22
CA VAL A 373 7.19 -4.10 16.65
C VAL A 373 6.41 -3.06 17.46
N MET A 374 5.86 -2.00 16.84
CA MET A 374 4.98 -1.05 17.53
C MET A 374 3.70 -1.72 18.05
N PHE A 375 3.18 -2.70 17.30
CA PHE A 375 1.95 -3.42 17.63
C PHE A 375 2.24 -4.69 18.44
N MET A 376 3.36 -5.35 18.17
CA MET A 376 3.72 -6.62 18.78
C MET A 376 5.20 -6.62 19.22
N PRO A 377 5.54 -5.96 20.34
CA PRO A 377 6.94 -5.75 20.76
C PRO A 377 7.69 -7.03 21.11
N ASP A 378 6.99 -8.03 21.64
CA ASP A 378 7.58 -9.30 22.08
C ASP A 378 7.65 -10.35 20.96
N ALA A 379 7.18 -10.01 19.75
CA ALA A 379 7.05 -10.95 18.67
C ALA A 379 8.20 -10.81 17.66
N SER A 380 8.97 -11.88 17.51
CA SER A 380 9.93 -12.01 16.43
C SER A 380 9.20 -12.51 15.18
N PHE A 381 9.03 -11.64 14.19
CA PHE A 381 8.49 -12.02 12.87
C PHE A 381 9.59 -12.24 11.87
N ASN A 382 9.61 -13.42 11.29
CA ASN A 382 10.27 -13.67 10.03
C ASN A 382 9.27 -13.47 8.89
N PHE A 383 9.28 -12.28 8.29
CA PHE A 383 8.38 -11.98 7.18
C PHE A 383 8.63 -12.78 5.89
N ALA A 384 9.70 -13.57 5.83
CA ALA A 384 9.86 -14.61 4.80
C ALA A 384 8.80 -15.69 4.92
N LYS A 385 8.34 -15.96 6.14
CA LYS A 385 7.41 -17.02 6.45
C LYS A 385 5.99 -16.47 6.45
N LYS A 386 5.25 -16.85 5.42
CA LYS A 386 3.82 -16.54 5.26
C LYS A 386 2.98 -16.82 6.51
N LEU A 387 3.26 -17.90 7.24
CA LEU A 387 2.53 -18.25 8.45
C LEU A 387 2.71 -17.21 9.55
N GLU A 388 3.93 -16.69 9.73
CA GLU A 388 4.22 -15.68 10.75
C GLU A 388 3.60 -14.31 10.35
N CYS A 389 3.63 -13.95 9.07
CA CYS A 389 2.88 -12.80 8.55
C CYS A 389 1.38 -12.92 8.79
N GLN A 390 0.82 -14.12 8.59
CA GLN A 390 -0.59 -14.38 8.86
C GLN A 390 -0.93 -14.24 10.33
N GLN A 391 -0.05 -14.73 11.21
CA GLN A 391 -0.21 -14.60 12.65
C GLN A 391 -0.18 -13.13 13.09
N LEU A 392 0.70 -12.31 12.50
CA LEU A 392 0.73 -10.87 12.72
C LEU A 392 -0.62 -10.25 12.36
N ILE A 393 -1.10 -10.45 11.13
CA ILE A 393 -2.38 -9.88 10.69
C ILE A 393 -3.55 -10.38 11.55
N ASN A 394 -3.61 -11.67 11.85
CA ASN A 394 -4.67 -12.21 12.71
C ASN A 394 -4.62 -11.59 14.12
N THR A 395 -3.43 -11.31 14.64
CA THR A 395 -3.28 -10.68 15.95
C THR A 395 -3.73 -9.22 15.92
N ILE A 396 -3.40 -8.50 14.84
CA ILE A 396 -3.88 -7.14 14.57
C ILE A 396 -5.42 -7.15 14.47
N GLU A 397 -5.99 -7.98 13.61
CA GLU A 397 -7.45 -8.07 13.40
C GLU A 397 -8.23 -8.55 14.64
N ALA A 398 -7.60 -9.35 15.50
CA ALA A 398 -8.17 -9.73 16.79
C ALA A 398 -8.13 -8.58 17.81
N SER A 399 -7.25 -7.60 17.61
CA SER A 399 -7.03 -6.47 18.52
C SER A 399 -7.69 -5.17 18.07
N GLU A 400 -8.07 -5.04 16.78
CA GLU A 400 -8.37 -3.75 16.13
C GLU A 400 -9.72 -3.69 15.40
N GLY A 401 -10.75 -4.38 15.93
CA GLY A 401 -12.06 -4.51 15.30
C GLY A 401 -12.83 -3.21 14.99
N GLU A 402 -12.28 -2.03 15.27
CA GLU A 402 -12.97 -0.74 15.11
C GLU A 402 -12.21 0.33 14.31
N LEU A 403 -10.97 0.08 13.88
CA LEU A 403 -10.23 1.03 13.04
C LEU A 403 -10.59 0.81 11.58
N TYR A 404 -11.21 1.79 10.95
CA TYR A 404 -11.75 1.68 9.59
C TYR A 404 -11.32 2.81 8.66
N HIS A 405 -11.00 3.97 9.23
CA HIS A 405 -10.70 5.17 8.47
C HIS A 405 -9.19 5.32 8.25
N TRP A 406 -8.81 5.87 7.09
CA TRP A 406 -7.41 6.01 6.72
C TRP A 406 -6.65 6.93 7.68
N GLU A 407 -7.33 7.95 8.18
CA GLU A 407 -6.85 8.97 9.10
C GLU A 407 -6.50 8.40 10.48
N GLU A 408 -6.97 7.19 10.80
CA GLU A 408 -6.69 6.48 12.05
C GLU A 408 -5.35 5.71 12.00
N LEU A 409 -4.73 5.59 10.82
CA LEU A 409 -3.43 4.92 10.69
C LEU A 409 -2.33 5.72 11.41
N PRO A 410 -1.41 5.04 12.12
CA PRO A 410 -0.18 5.68 12.57
C PRO A 410 0.56 6.35 11.41
N ALA A 411 1.02 7.59 11.61
CA ALA A 411 1.73 8.35 10.58
C ALA A 411 2.94 7.59 10.01
N SER A 412 3.63 6.78 10.83
CA SER A 412 4.72 5.91 10.37
C SER A 412 4.25 4.80 9.44
N LEU A 413 3.07 4.22 9.67
CA LEU A 413 2.49 3.17 8.83
C LEU A 413 1.90 3.74 7.54
N ALA A 414 1.16 4.85 7.64
CA ALA A 414 0.66 5.58 6.46
C ALA A 414 1.82 6.10 5.60
N GLY A 415 2.84 6.71 6.23
CA GLY A 415 4.04 7.19 5.56
C GLY A 415 4.81 6.07 4.87
N LEU A 416 4.95 4.89 5.50
CA LEU A 416 5.59 3.73 4.89
C LEU A 416 4.86 3.27 3.63
N ILE A 417 3.52 3.27 3.61
CA ILE A 417 2.74 2.96 2.39
C ILE A 417 2.94 4.05 1.34
N GLN A 418 2.80 5.32 1.74
CA GLN A 418 2.81 6.47 0.84
C GLN A 418 4.18 6.73 0.20
N SER A 419 5.26 6.32 0.85
CA SER A 419 6.62 6.45 0.31
C SER A 419 6.98 5.41 -0.75
N GLN A 420 6.15 4.38 -0.98
CA GLN A 420 6.46 3.34 -1.96
C GLN A 420 5.94 3.71 -3.35
N ASP A 421 6.87 3.98 -4.27
CA ASP A 421 6.50 4.29 -5.66
C ASP A 421 5.72 3.17 -6.34
N GLY A 422 5.97 1.91 -5.96
CA GLY A 422 5.25 0.75 -6.49
C GLY A 422 3.84 0.53 -5.90
N LEU A 423 3.43 1.32 -4.90
CA LEU A 423 2.08 1.31 -4.33
C LEU A 423 1.22 2.48 -4.79
N ARG A 424 1.76 3.39 -5.61
CA ARG A 424 1.01 4.53 -6.14
C ARG A 424 -0.10 4.04 -7.08
N ILE A 425 -1.27 4.68 -6.98
CA ILE A 425 -2.39 4.51 -7.91
C ILE A 425 -2.48 5.81 -8.70
N ASP A 426 -2.44 5.73 -10.03
CA ASP A 426 -2.41 6.92 -10.90
C ASP A 426 -1.30 7.93 -10.53
N GLN A 427 -0.13 7.43 -10.11
CA GLN A 427 1.02 8.22 -9.62
C GLN A 427 0.81 8.95 -8.28
N HIS A 428 -0.36 8.81 -7.66
CA HIS A 428 -0.68 9.38 -6.36
C HIS A 428 -0.41 8.34 -5.25
N PRO A 429 0.16 8.77 -4.11
CA PRO A 429 0.23 7.94 -2.91
C PRO A 429 -1.17 7.55 -2.44
N ILE A 430 -1.30 6.36 -1.84
CA ILE A 430 -2.55 5.92 -1.22
C ILE A 430 -2.90 6.88 -0.07
N GLY A 431 -4.07 7.51 -0.13
CA GLY A 431 -4.53 8.49 0.85
C GLY A 431 -5.90 8.18 1.45
N SER A 432 -6.50 7.05 1.08
CA SER A 432 -7.84 6.66 1.52
C SER A 432 -8.00 5.15 1.68
N ARG A 433 -9.01 4.75 2.46
CA ARG A 433 -9.42 3.35 2.61
C ARG A 433 -9.72 2.70 1.25
N LYS A 434 -10.47 3.38 0.39
CA LYS A 434 -10.87 2.85 -0.93
C LYS A 434 -9.66 2.60 -1.84
N GLU A 435 -8.68 3.49 -1.81
CA GLU A 435 -7.41 3.30 -2.55
C GLU A 435 -6.60 2.15 -1.97
N ALA A 436 -6.57 1.99 -0.65
CA ALA A 436 -5.92 0.85 0.00
C ALA A 436 -6.58 -0.48 -0.41
N GLU A 437 -7.91 -0.57 -0.40
CA GLU A 437 -8.63 -1.77 -0.87
C GLU A 437 -8.35 -2.04 -2.35
N THR A 438 -8.22 -0.99 -3.17
CA THR A 438 -7.83 -1.11 -4.57
C THR A 438 -6.41 -1.67 -4.70
N ALA A 439 -5.44 -1.14 -3.95
CA ALA A 439 -4.07 -1.64 -3.93
C ALA A 439 -4.00 -3.12 -3.47
N TYR A 440 -4.76 -3.49 -2.43
CA TYR A 440 -4.88 -4.88 -1.97
C TYR A 440 -5.28 -5.84 -3.09
N ARG A 441 -6.32 -5.48 -3.87
CA ARG A 441 -6.78 -6.29 -4.99
C ARG A 441 -5.78 -6.30 -6.15
N LEU A 442 -5.15 -5.16 -6.46
CA LEU A 442 -4.10 -5.05 -7.49
C LEU A 442 -2.83 -5.85 -7.15
N LEU A 443 -2.54 -6.05 -5.86
CA LEU A 443 -1.48 -6.95 -5.38
C LEU A 443 -1.87 -8.44 -5.45
N HIS A 444 -3.07 -8.76 -5.92
CA HIS A 444 -3.62 -10.10 -5.98
C HIS A 444 -3.71 -10.79 -4.61
N CYS A 445 -4.01 -10.02 -3.58
CA CYS A 445 -4.32 -10.58 -2.28
C CYS A 445 -5.67 -11.34 -2.33
N ASN A 446 -5.75 -12.48 -1.66
CA ASN A 446 -6.99 -13.27 -1.60
C ASN A 446 -7.94 -12.76 -0.50
N GLY A 447 -9.24 -12.89 -0.72
CA GLY A 447 -10.27 -12.49 0.25
C GLY A 447 -10.81 -11.07 0.02
N SER A 448 -11.69 -10.65 0.92
CA SER A 448 -12.43 -9.39 0.82
C SER A 448 -11.73 -8.31 1.64
N PRO A 449 -11.14 -7.27 1.02
CA PRO A 449 -10.38 -6.26 1.76
C PRO A 449 -11.25 -5.52 2.79
N GLU A 450 -12.55 -5.39 2.54
CA GLU A 450 -13.55 -4.74 3.41
C GLU A 450 -13.66 -5.41 4.79
N THR A 451 -13.17 -6.65 4.91
CA THR A 451 -13.21 -7.43 6.16
C THR A 451 -12.07 -7.13 7.11
N PHE A 452 -11.02 -6.45 6.65
CA PHE A 452 -9.88 -6.03 7.48
C PHE A 452 -10.13 -4.67 8.12
N SER A 453 -9.66 -4.52 9.36
CA SER A 453 -9.32 -3.21 9.94
C SER A 453 -8.40 -2.42 8.99
N ILE A 454 -8.33 -1.11 9.14
CA ILE A 454 -7.46 -0.28 8.29
C ILE A 454 -5.97 -0.62 8.45
N VAL A 455 -5.53 -0.92 9.66
CA VAL A 455 -4.14 -1.30 9.95
C VAL A 455 -3.85 -2.71 9.42
N GLY A 456 -4.73 -3.68 9.63
CA GLY A 456 -4.52 -5.02 9.09
C GLY A 456 -4.55 -5.04 7.56
N LEU A 457 -5.39 -4.20 6.93
CA LEU A 457 -5.33 -3.97 5.49
C LEU A 457 -3.98 -3.38 5.08
N ALA A 458 -3.51 -2.36 5.79
CA ALA A 458 -2.20 -1.73 5.54
C ALA A 458 -1.04 -2.75 5.63
N PHE A 459 -1.02 -3.59 6.66
CA PHE A 459 -0.02 -4.67 6.77
C PHE A 459 -0.17 -5.72 5.67
N ALA A 460 -1.38 -6.10 5.28
CA ALA A 460 -1.59 -7.04 4.20
C ALA A 460 -1.03 -6.51 2.86
N ILE A 461 -1.26 -5.22 2.58
CA ILE A 461 -0.71 -4.52 1.42
C ILE A 461 0.83 -4.50 1.50
N LEU A 462 1.39 -4.03 2.61
CA LEU A 462 2.84 -3.89 2.77
C LEU A 462 3.58 -5.22 2.68
N ILE A 463 3.08 -6.27 3.34
CA ILE A 463 3.69 -7.61 3.30
C ILE A 463 3.62 -8.18 1.88
N THR A 464 2.47 -8.06 1.21
CA THR A 464 2.32 -8.58 -0.15
C THR A 464 3.16 -7.78 -1.15
N TYR A 465 3.26 -6.47 -0.96
CA TYR A 465 4.16 -5.60 -1.71
C TYR A 465 5.62 -6.00 -1.51
N ALA A 466 6.04 -6.23 -0.26
CA ALA A 466 7.38 -6.71 0.09
C ALA A 466 7.73 -7.97 -0.70
N TRP A 467 6.84 -8.97 -0.69
CA TRP A 467 7.03 -10.20 -1.44
C TRP A 467 7.06 -9.97 -2.95
N SER A 468 6.27 -9.02 -3.46
CA SER A 468 6.26 -8.64 -4.88
C SER A 468 7.60 -8.05 -5.33
N ILE A 469 8.17 -7.13 -4.53
CA ILE A 469 9.45 -6.47 -4.86
C ILE A 469 10.67 -7.35 -4.63
N CYS A 470 10.56 -8.35 -3.74
CA CYS A 470 11.61 -9.37 -3.54
C CYS A 470 11.79 -10.30 -4.72
N ARG A 471 10.81 -10.45 -5.61
CA ARG A 471 10.87 -11.42 -6.72
C ARG A 471 12.07 -11.13 -7.62
N THR A 472 12.97 -12.09 -7.76
CA THR A 472 14.03 -12.05 -8.78
C THR A 472 13.53 -12.68 -10.07
N PRO A 473 14.04 -12.25 -11.24
CA PRO A 473 13.82 -12.98 -12.48
C PRO A 473 14.27 -14.43 -12.35
N ARG A 474 13.66 -15.34 -13.12
CA ARG A 474 14.09 -16.74 -13.16
C ARG A 474 15.55 -16.81 -13.63
N ASP A 475 16.34 -17.71 -13.04
CA ASP A 475 17.76 -17.88 -13.38
C ASP A 475 18.01 -18.03 -14.89
N ALA A 476 17.11 -18.73 -15.59
CA ALA A 476 17.20 -18.96 -17.04
C ALA A 476 17.08 -17.71 -17.93
N ILE A 477 16.65 -16.57 -17.38
CA ILE A 477 16.50 -15.29 -18.10
C ILE A 477 17.15 -14.12 -17.37
N ASN A 478 17.70 -14.32 -16.18
CA ASN A 478 18.23 -13.23 -15.34
C ASN A 478 19.40 -12.53 -16.05
N ASP A 479 20.25 -13.30 -16.74
CA ASP A 479 21.38 -12.81 -17.53
C ASP A 479 20.98 -12.05 -18.81
N LEU A 480 19.70 -12.10 -19.19
CA LEU A 480 19.11 -11.43 -20.36
C LEU A 480 18.34 -10.15 -20.02
N MET A 481 18.30 -9.77 -18.74
CA MET A 481 17.54 -8.62 -18.24
C MET A 481 18.47 -7.66 -17.49
N VAL A 482 18.16 -6.37 -17.53
CA VAL A 482 18.92 -5.31 -16.84
C VAL A 482 17.98 -4.30 -16.19
N LEU A 483 18.40 -3.75 -15.05
CA LEU A 483 17.70 -2.65 -14.38
C LEU A 483 18.11 -1.30 -14.97
N ARG A 484 17.28 -0.27 -14.77
CA ARG A 484 17.56 1.11 -15.18
C ARG A 484 17.40 2.08 -14.02
N ALA A 485 18.20 3.14 -14.05
CA ALA A 485 18.10 4.26 -13.11
C ALA A 485 17.15 5.35 -13.62
N SER A 486 16.81 6.29 -12.74
CA SER A 486 16.09 7.54 -13.06
C SER A 486 14.72 7.30 -13.73
N SER A 487 14.36 8.07 -14.76
CA SER A 487 13.04 8.06 -15.43
C SER A 487 12.61 6.72 -16.03
N LYS A 488 13.52 5.74 -16.14
CA LYS A 488 13.23 4.37 -16.59
C LYS A 488 13.23 3.34 -15.44
N GLY A 489 13.50 3.75 -14.20
CA GLY A 489 13.51 2.84 -13.04
C GLY A 489 12.12 2.39 -12.59
N ILE A 490 11.12 3.26 -12.79
CA ILE A 490 9.72 3.01 -12.46
C ILE A 490 8.91 3.04 -13.76
N VAL A 491 8.12 2.00 -14.01
CA VAL A 491 7.27 1.93 -15.20
C VAL A 491 5.79 1.95 -14.81
N PRO A 492 5.07 3.02 -15.16
CA PRO A 492 3.61 3.09 -15.21
C PRO A 492 2.98 1.94 -16.00
N ARG A 493 1.98 1.22 -15.47
CA ARG A 493 1.36 0.08 -16.16
C ARG A 493 -0.15 0.16 -16.38
N VAL A 494 -0.64 -0.61 -17.35
CA VAL A 494 -2.06 -0.87 -17.64
C VAL A 494 -2.31 -2.35 -17.93
N CYS A 495 -3.53 -2.82 -17.69
CA CYS A 495 -3.95 -4.18 -17.99
C CYS A 495 -4.21 -4.38 -19.50
N SER A 496 -3.67 -5.44 -20.10
CA SER A 496 -3.90 -5.77 -21.51
C SER A 496 -5.34 -6.14 -21.86
N SER A 497 -6.18 -6.48 -20.88
CA SER A 497 -7.55 -6.94 -21.12
C SER A 497 -8.57 -5.83 -20.96
N CYS A 498 -8.51 -5.06 -19.87
CA CYS A 498 -9.46 -3.98 -19.60
C CYS A 498 -8.90 -2.58 -19.84
N ASN A 499 -7.60 -2.46 -20.16
CA ASN A 499 -6.87 -1.20 -20.28
C ASN A 499 -6.89 -0.32 -19.02
N GLY A 500 -7.38 -0.85 -17.89
CA GLY A 500 -7.39 -0.15 -16.61
C GLY A 500 -5.99 -0.02 -16.01
N ARG A 501 -5.80 1.05 -15.24
CA ARG A 501 -4.56 1.31 -14.49
C ARG A 501 -4.31 0.21 -13.46
N VAL A 502 -3.06 -0.22 -13.35
CA VAL A 502 -2.58 -1.14 -12.31
C VAL A 502 -1.38 -0.51 -11.60
N LEU A 503 -0.92 -1.13 -10.50
CA LEU A 503 0.25 -0.65 -9.76
C LEU A 503 1.46 -0.47 -10.68
N ASP A 504 2.31 0.48 -10.36
CA ASP A 504 3.54 0.72 -11.12
C ASP A 504 4.57 -0.39 -10.87
N ASP A 505 5.53 -0.56 -11.79
CA ASP A 505 6.67 -1.46 -11.55
C ASP A 505 7.82 -0.65 -10.95
N PRO A 506 8.10 -0.75 -9.63
CA PRO A 506 9.12 0.06 -8.95
C PRO A 506 10.55 -0.38 -9.28
N PHE A 507 10.72 -1.58 -9.86
CA PHE A 507 12.01 -2.15 -10.24
C PHE A 507 11.90 -2.71 -11.66
N ALA A 508 11.71 -1.82 -12.63
CA ALA A 508 11.48 -2.20 -14.01
C ALA A 508 12.71 -2.84 -14.66
N TYR A 509 12.51 -4.00 -15.27
CA TYR A 509 13.53 -4.67 -16.06
C TYR A 509 13.38 -4.37 -17.54
N TYR A 510 14.51 -4.29 -18.22
CA TYR A 510 14.62 -4.12 -19.67
C TYR A 510 15.43 -5.25 -20.28
N ALA A 511 15.23 -5.53 -21.56
CA ALA A 511 16.03 -6.53 -22.24
C ALA A 511 17.49 -6.06 -22.36
N LYS A 512 18.43 -6.92 -21.96
CA LYS A 512 19.86 -6.62 -22.01
C LYS A 512 20.35 -6.32 -23.43
N ASN A 513 19.80 -7.04 -24.41
CA ASN A 513 20.14 -6.87 -25.83
C ASN A 513 19.58 -5.56 -26.40
N ASN A 514 18.42 -5.09 -25.94
CA ASN A 514 17.89 -3.77 -26.30
C ASN A 514 17.08 -3.17 -25.16
N VAL A 515 17.68 -2.16 -24.58
CA VAL A 515 17.23 -1.47 -23.38
C VAL A 515 16.03 -0.54 -23.60
N ASP A 516 15.56 -0.41 -24.84
CA ASP A 516 14.32 0.26 -25.16
C ASP A 516 13.11 -0.69 -25.07
N TYR A 517 13.34 -1.99 -24.84
CA TYR A 517 12.26 -2.96 -24.60
C TYR A 517 12.11 -3.24 -23.10
N TYR A 518 11.04 -2.72 -22.51
CA TYR A 518 10.59 -3.07 -21.16
C TYR A 518 10.15 -4.54 -21.11
N VAL A 519 10.56 -5.27 -20.09
CA VAL A 519 10.18 -6.67 -19.91
C VAL A 519 8.86 -6.75 -19.17
N VAL A 520 7.77 -7.03 -19.91
CA VAL A 520 6.42 -7.02 -19.35
C VAL A 520 6.17 -8.20 -18.41
N LYS A 521 5.58 -7.90 -17.25
CA LYS A 521 5.06 -8.89 -16.30
C LYS A 521 3.71 -9.42 -16.77
N SER A 522 3.48 -10.72 -16.60
CA SER A 522 2.18 -11.35 -16.82
C SER A 522 1.58 -11.81 -15.50
N SER A 523 0.26 -11.71 -15.37
CA SER A 523 -0.48 -12.26 -14.24
C SER A 523 -1.48 -13.30 -14.71
N GLN A 524 -1.48 -14.48 -14.07
CA GLN A 524 -2.37 -15.58 -14.46
C GLN A 524 -3.80 -15.40 -13.96
N THR A 525 -3.98 -14.71 -12.83
CA THR A 525 -5.25 -14.55 -12.12
C THR A 525 -6.05 -13.33 -12.57
N GLY A 526 -5.46 -12.44 -13.39
CA GLY A 526 -6.08 -11.22 -13.89
C GLY A 526 -5.30 -9.98 -13.47
N CYS A 527 -5.89 -8.79 -13.56
CA CYS A 527 -5.20 -7.55 -13.16
C CYS A 527 -5.57 -7.04 -11.76
N GLY A 528 -6.56 -7.65 -11.10
CA GLY A 528 -7.02 -7.26 -9.76
C GLY A 528 -8.10 -6.17 -9.73
N LEU A 529 -8.40 -5.51 -10.87
CA LEU A 529 -9.54 -4.61 -10.95
C LEU A 529 -10.87 -5.37 -10.94
N ILE A 530 -11.86 -4.86 -10.20
CA ILE A 530 -13.17 -5.50 -9.99
C ILE A 530 -13.87 -5.82 -11.33
N ASP A 531 -13.84 -4.89 -12.27
CA ASP A 531 -14.54 -5.03 -13.55
C ASP A 531 -13.73 -5.76 -14.64
N CYS A 532 -12.52 -6.24 -14.31
CA CYS A 532 -11.67 -6.93 -15.27
C CYS A 532 -11.89 -8.45 -15.22
N THR A 533 -12.59 -8.98 -16.22
CA THR A 533 -12.80 -10.44 -16.40
C THR A 533 -11.62 -11.17 -17.06
N GLY A 534 -10.59 -10.42 -17.49
CA GLY A 534 -9.41 -10.95 -18.18
C GLY A 534 -8.63 -11.94 -17.34
N ARG A 535 -8.37 -13.14 -17.89
CA ARG A 535 -7.45 -14.14 -17.35
C ARG A 535 -6.14 -14.12 -18.14
N ARG A 536 -5.00 -14.39 -17.49
CA ARG A 536 -3.66 -14.38 -18.13
C ARG A 536 -3.35 -13.05 -18.84
N VAL A 537 -3.40 -11.96 -18.10
CA VAL A 537 -3.19 -10.60 -18.62
C VAL A 537 -1.71 -10.24 -18.66
N LEU A 538 -1.36 -9.30 -19.54
CA LEU A 538 -0.06 -8.62 -19.55
C LEU A 538 -0.22 -7.23 -18.92
N LEU A 539 0.78 -6.79 -18.17
CA LEU A 539 0.79 -5.47 -17.53
C LEU A 539 1.66 -4.51 -18.35
N HIS A 540 1.09 -4.02 -19.45
CA HIS A 540 1.77 -3.18 -20.44
C HIS A 540 2.20 -1.82 -19.86
N PRO A 541 3.24 -1.18 -20.41
CA PRO A 541 3.52 0.21 -20.07
C PRO A 541 2.35 1.10 -20.47
N LEU A 542 2.04 2.11 -19.64
CA LEU A 542 1.02 3.11 -19.94
C LEU A 542 1.43 3.98 -21.14
N ASP A 543 2.72 4.33 -21.20
CA ASP A 543 3.29 5.04 -22.35
C ASP A 543 3.30 4.10 -23.56
N ARG A 544 2.49 4.44 -24.56
CA ARG A 544 2.37 3.66 -25.80
C ARG A 544 3.62 3.71 -26.67
N SER A 545 4.50 4.69 -26.46
CA SER A 545 5.79 4.77 -27.16
C SER A 545 6.83 3.81 -26.58
N GLN A 546 6.64 3.36 -25.33
CA GLN A 546 7.52 2.40 -24.67
C GLN A 546 7.32 1.00 -25.27
N SER A 547 8.32 0.54 -26.03
CA SER A 547 8.36 -0.83 -26.54
C SER A 547 8.46 -1.83 -25.39
N TYR A 548 7.85 -3.01 -25.53
CA TYR A 548 7.87 -4.04 -24.49
C TYR A 548 7.97 -5.46 -25.07
N VAL A 549 8.42 -6.40 -24.23
CA VAL A 549 8.63 -7.81 -24.58
C VAL A 549 8.29 -8.72 -23.41
N ARG A 550 7.75 -9.91 -23.67
CA ARG A 550 7.47 -10.89 -22.60
C ARG A 550 8.77 -11.51 -22.08
N ALA A 551 8.81 -11.79 -20.77
CA ALA A 551 9.90 -12.47 -20.06
C ALA A 551 10.06 -13.96 -20.44
N LEU A 552 10.32 -14.25 -21.72
CA LEU A 552 10.64 -15.59 -22.22
C LEU A 552 12.03 -15.56 -22.83
N LYS A 553 12.87 -16.56 -22.50
CA LYS A 553 14.25 -16.68 -23.02
C LYS A 553 14.33 -16.45 -24.53
N LYS A 554 13.54 -17.21 -25.29
CA LYS A 554 13.44 -17.08 -26.76
C LYS A 554 13.08 -15.67 -27.23
N ASN A 555 12.27 -14.93 -26.48
CA ASN A 555 11.86 -13.59 -26.87
C ASN A 555 13.00 -12.61 -26.61
N LEU A 556 13.62 -12.68 -25.42
CA LEU A 556 14.71 -11.80 -25.01
C LEU A 556 15.97 -12.00 -25.87
N GLU A 557 16.29 -13.24 -26.24
CA GLU A 557 17.41 -13.57 -27.14
C GLU A 557 17.20 -13.02 -28.56
N ASN A 558 15.96 -13.03 -29.06
CA ASN A 558 15.63 -12.60 -30.41
C ASN A 558 15.47 -11.08 -30.57
N ILE A 559 15.60 -10.29 -29.49
CA ILE A 559 15.50 -8.84 -29.57
C ILE A 559 16.72 -8.28 -30.30
N PRO A 560 16.53 -7.49 -31.38
CA PRO A 560 17.63 -6.90 -32.12
C PRO A 560 18.46 -5.97 -31.24
N ASN A 561 19.76 -6.25 -31.12
CA ASN A 561 20.67 -5.40 -30.36
C ASN A 561 21.13 -4.21 -31.22
N PHE A 562 20.56 -3.03 -30.98
CA PHE A 562 20.97 -1.80 -31.69
C PHE A 562 22.38 -1.33 -31.32
N ARG A 563 22.92 -1.74 -30.16
CA ARG A 563 24.34 -1.51 -29.80
C ARG A 563 25.28 -2.43 -30.57
N THR A 564 24.77 -3.46 -31.22
CA THR A 564 25.43 -4.11 -32.35
C THR A 564 25.04 -3.46 -33.68
N ARG A 565 25.20 -2.13 -33.78
CA ARG A 565 25.69 -1.51 -35.03
C ARG A 565 27.12 -2.03 -35.23
N GLY A 566 27.22 -3.27 -35.68
CA GLY A 566 28.48 -3.96 -35.96
C GLY A 566 29.07 -4.82 -34.83
N GLY A 567 28.30 -5.79 -34.33
CA GLY A 567 28.68 -6.58 -33.15
C GLY A 567 28.76 -8.09 -33.32
N ALA A 568 29.10 -8.58 -34.51
CA ALA A 568 29.68 -9.92 -34.55
C ALA A 568 31.13 -9.88 -34.04
N GLU A 569 31.55 -10.85 -33.21
CA GLU A 569 32.91 -10.90 -32.63
C GLU A 569 34.03 -10.76 -33.67
N TRP A 570 33.75 -11.10 -34.94
CA TRP A 570 34.67 -11.00 -36.06
C TRP A 570 34.87 -9.59 -36.63
N GLU A 571 33.94 -8.66 -36.40
CA GLU A 571 33.93 -7.34 -37.03
C GLU A 571 35.17 -6.52 -36.69
N GLN A 572 35.58 -6.63 -35.44
CA GLN A 572 36.74 -5.95 -34.92
C GLN A 572 38.03 -6.35 -35.70
N TYR A 573 38.11 -7.58 -36.21
CA TYR A 573 39.29 -8.07 -36.92
C TYR A 573 39.25 -7.80 -38.43
N PHE A 574 38.06 -7.79 -39.02
CA PHE A 574 37.91 -7.75 -40.48
C PHE A 574 37.49 -6.40 -41.04
N LEU A 575 36.97 -5.49 -40.21
CA LEU A 575 36.47 -4.19 -40.66
C LEU A 575 37.44 -3.04 -40.37
N ARG A 576 37.40 -2.04 -41.26
CA ARG A 576 38.10 -0.77 -41.09
C ARG A 576 37.47 -0.01 -39.93
N ARG A 577 38.31 0.57 -39.07
CA ARG A 577 37.93 1.28 -37.86
C ARG A 577 38.36 2.75 -37.93
N GLY A 578 37.41 3.65 -37.67
CA GLY A 578 37.68 5.09 -37.56
C GLY A 578 38.05 5.76 -38.88
N GLN A 579 38.09 7.09 -38.85
CA GLN A 579 38.24 7.92 -40.04
C GLN A 579 39.57 7.70 -40.78
N ALA A 580 40.64 7.42 -40.03
CA ALA A 580 41.99 7.22 -40.58
C ALA A 580 42.09 5.97 -41.47
N GLU A 581 41.37 4.89 -41.16
CA GLU A 581 41.41 3.66 -41.96
C GLU A 581 40.42 3.68 -43.13
N LEU A 582 39.40 4.53 -43.09
CA LEU A 582 38.43 4.66 -44.17
C LEU A 582 39.05 5.34 -45.39
N GLY A 583 39.98 6.28 -45.22
CA GLY A 583 40.66 6.94 -46.34
C GLY A 583 39.68 7.54 -47.35
N GLU A 584 39.92 7.32 -48.65
CA GLU A 584 39.11 7.82 -49.77
C GLU A 584 37.97 6.87 -50.20
N ILE A 585 37.49 5.99 -49.33
CA ILE A 585 36.38 5.09 -49.70
C ILE A 585 35.01 5.80 -49.61
N PRO A 586 34.02 5.38 -50.45
CA PRO A 586 32.69 5.99 -50.44
C PRO A 586 32.04 5.92 -49.06
N ARG A 587 31.53 7.08 -48.60
CA ARG A 587 30.76 7.20 -47.35
C ARG A 587 29.31 6.76 -47.50
N THR A 588 28.81 6.73 -48.73
CA THR A 588 27.50 6.19 -49.06
C THR A 588 27.65 5.20 -50.20
N VAL A 589 26.80 4.18 -50.24
CA VAL A 589 26.77 3.20 -51.34
C VAL A 589 25.33 2.94 -51.74
N GLU A 590 25.01 3.16 -53.00
CA GLU A 590 23.72 2.76 -53.56
C GLU A 590 23.66 1.24 -53.73
N LEU A 591 22.58 0.64 -53.23
CA LEU A 591 22.34 -0.78 -53.24
C LEU A 591 21.06 -1.11 -54.02
N LYS A 592 21.07 -2.20 -54.79
CA LYS A 592 19.95 -2.72 -55.55
C LYS A 592 19.30 -3.92 -54.85
N CYS A 593 17.97 -3.98 -54.93
CA CYS A 593 17.19 -5.11 -54.46
C CYS A 593 17.64 -6.41 -55.14
N PRO A 594 17.84 -7.52 -54.41
CA PRO A 594 18.28 -8.78 -55.00
C PRO A 594 17.18 -9.52 -55.79
N ARG A 595 15.92 -9.04 -55.76
CA ARG A 595 14.81 -9.68 -56.48
C ARG A 595 14.89 -9.34 -57.97
N GLU A 596 14.94 -10.38 -58.80
CA GLU A 596 14.87 -10.24 -60.25
C GLU A 596 13.58 -9.51 -60.68
N GLY A 597 13.73 -8.49 -61.52
CA GLY A 597 12.63 -7.62 -61.96
C GLY A 597 12.22 -6.49 -60.99
N CYS A 598 12.82 -6.37 -59.80
CA CYS A 598 12.55 -5.27 -58.88
C CYS A 598 13.48 -4.07 -59.13
N THR A 599 12.93 -2.87 -59.19
CA THR A 599 13.66 -1.60 -59.40
C THR A 599 14.10 -0.92 -58.10
N GLY A 600 13.85 -1.53 -56.94
CA GLY A 600 14.16 -0.92 -55.65
C GLY A 600 15.65 -0.67 -55.47
N ILE A 601 15.96 0.60 -55.21
CA ILE A 601 17.30 1.10 -54.87
C ILE A 601 17.23 1.70 -53.47
N LEU A 602 18.28 1.49 -52.68
CA LEU A 602 18.42 2.02 -51.33
C LEU A 602 19.83 2.59 -51.17
N GLU A 603 19.94 3.79 -50.62
CA GLU A 603 21.22 4.36 -50.24
C GLU A 603 21.62 3.87 -48.85
N ASP A 604 22.80 3.26 -48.75
CA ASP A 604 23.41 2.88 -47.49
C ASP A 604 24.34 4.01 -47.04
N ASP A 605 23.90 4.76 -46.03
CA ASP A 605 24.57 5.96 -45.48
C ASP A 605 25.73 5.65 -44.52
N ALA A 606 25.94 4.38 -44.19
CA ALA A 606 26.99 3.94 -43.28
C ALA A 606 27.60 2.60 -43.72
N PRO A 607 28.12 2.46 -44.96
CA PRO A 607 28.66 1.22 -45.50
C PRO A 607 29.78 0.68 -44.62
N ARG A 608 29.72 -0.63 -44.32
CA ARG A 608 30.78 -1.31 -43.56
C ARG A 608 31.83 -1.85 -44.53
N TRP A 609 33.07 -1.37 -44.38
CA TRP A 609 34.17 -1.73 -45.27
C TRP A 609 35.16 -2.66 -44.58
N THR A 610 35.57 -3.71 -45.30
CA THR A 610 36.60 -4.63 -44.83
C THR A 610 38.01 -4.05 -44.99
N ILE A 611 38.96 -4.59 -44.22
CA ILE A 611 40.38 -4.21 -44.31
C ILE A 611 41.12 -4.80 -45.52
N HIS A 612 40.42 -5.46 -46.47
CA HIS A 612 41.04 -5.94 -47.72
C HIS A 612 41.91 -4.86 -48.38
N SER A 613 42.97 -5.30 -49.06
CA SER A 613 43.82 -4.42 -49.89
C SER A 613 42.98 -3.62 -50.90
N VAL A 614 41.97 -4.26 -51.49
CA VAL A 614 40.85 -3.61 -52.18
C VAL A 614 39.63 -3.61 -51.25
N PRO A 615 39.25 -2.45 -50.67
CA PRO A 615 38.13 -2.36 -49.74
C PRO A 615 36.86 -2.97 -50.31
N THR A 616 36.27 -3.90 -49.55
CA THR A 616 35.08 -4.65 -49.97
C THR A 616 33.94 -4.36 -48.99
N VAL A 617 32.77 -3.99 -49.50
CA VAL A 617 31.56 -3.69 -48.71
C VAL A 617 30.96 -4.97 -48.13
N VAL A 618 30.57 -4.91 -46.85
CA VAL A 618 29.83 -5.99 -46.21
C VAL A 618 28.34 -5.85 -46.51
N LEU A 619 27.78 -6.81 -47.24
CA LEU A 619 26.36 -6.84 -47.57
C LEU A 619 25.50 -6.88 -46.31
N ARG A 620 24.39 -6.14 -46.38
CA ARG A 620 23.36 -6.07 -45.35
C ARG A 620 22.02 -6.56 -45.90
N GLN A 621 21.23 -7.08 -44.98
CA GLN A 621 19.87 -7.46 -45.26
C GLN A 621 18.93 -6.29 -45.01
N PHE A 622 18.38 -5.74 -46.07
CA PHE A 622 17.33 -4.72 -46.01
C PHE A 622 16.00 -5.30 -46.52
N THR A 623 14.90 -4.78 -45.98
CA THR A 623 13.57 -5.03 -46.52
C THR A 623 13.30 -4.04 -47.64
N CYS A 624 12.93 -4.53 -48.82
CA CYS A 624 12.62 -3.68 -49.97
C CYS A 624 11.37 -2.84 -49.72
N PRO A 625 11.42 -1.50 -49.90
CA PRO A 625 10.22 -0.67 -49.82
C PRO A 625 9.19 -1.08 -50.89
N ASP A 626 9.64 -1.45 -52.09
CA ASP A 626 8.75 -1.77 -53.21
C ASP A 626 8.16 -3.19 -53.13
N CYS A 627 9.01 -4.19 -52.89
CA CYS A 627 8.60 -5.60 -52.96
C CYS A 627 8.50 -6.31 -51.61
N GLN A 628 8.77 -5.60 -50.51
CA GLN A 628 8.68 -6.04 -49.11
C GLN A 628 9.49 -7.31 -48.76
N ARG A 629 10.35 -7.79 -49.68
CA ARG A 629 11.26 -8.90 -49.42
C ARG A 629 12.54 -8.43 -48.75
N LYS A 630 12.98 -9.21 -47.77
CA LYS A 630 14.29 -9.09 -47.13
C LYS A 630 15.30 -9.95 -47.87
N GLY A 631 16.50 -9.42 -48.15
CA GLY A 631 17.58 -10.15 -48.81
C GLY A 631 18.89 -9.39 -48.77
N ASP A 632 19.98 -9.95 -49.28
CA ASP A 632 21.29 -9.27 -49.33
C ASP A 632 21.34 -8.29 -50.52
N TRP A 633 21.31 -6.99 -50.22
CA TRP A 633 21.30 -5.95 -51.26
C TRP A 633 22.71 -5.71 -51.80
N LYS A 634 22.87 -5.69 -53.12
CA LYS A 634 24.18 -5.58 -53.77
C LYS A 634 24.45 -4.15 -54.25
N PRO A 635 25.70 -3.67 -54.25
CA PRO A 635 26.03 -2.37 -54.84
C PRO A 635 25.53 -2.24 -56.28
N VAL A 636 24.96 -1.08 -56.60
CA VAL A 636 24.58 -0.72 -57.98
C VAL A 636 25.84 -0.56 -58.83
N ASN A 637 26.86 0.12 -58.28
CA ASN A 637 28.15 0.27 -58.92
C ASN A 637 28.93 -1.06 -58.91
N THR A 638 29.13 -1.64 -60.09
CA THR A 638 29.81 -2.93 -60.28
C THR A 638 31.31 -2.89 -59.96
N ALA A 639 31.91 -1.70 -59.86
CA ALA A 639 33.28 -1.52 -59.40
C ALA A 639 33.43 -1.80 -57.89
N ILE A 640 32.36 -1.65 -57.10
CA ILE A 640 32.38 -1.90 -55.65
C ILE A 640 32.28 -3.41 -55.40
N LYS A 641 33.37 -4.00 -54.93
CA LYS A 641 33.39 -5.40 -54.48
C LYS A 641 32.58 -5.55 -53.19
N TYR A 642 31.95 -6.70 -53.02
CA TYR A 642 31.17 -7.01 -51.83
C TYR A 642 31.45 -8.39 -51.25
N ILE A 643 31.14 -8.57 -49.97
CA ILE A 643 31.24 -9.82 -49.21
C ILE A 643 30.06 -9.96 -48.26
N THR A 644 29.60 -11.17 -47.98
CA THR A 644 28.51 -11.40 -47.02
C THR A 644 29.02 -11.51 -45.59
N SER A 645 28.21 -11.07 -44.62
CA SER A 645 28.50 -11.26 -43.19
C SER A 645 28.72 -12.73 -42.83
N GLU A 646 28.05 -13.64 -43.51
CA GLU A 646 28.20 -15.09 -43.31
C GLU A 646 29.58 -15.59 -43.73
N THR A 647 30.13 -15.10 -44.84
CA THR A 647 31.47 -15.48 -45.32
C THR A 647 32.55 -15.05 -44.32
N LEU A 648 32.41 -13.84 -43.76
CA LEU A 648 33.30 -13.33 -42.71
C LEU A 648 33.19 -14.17 -41.44
N SER A 649 31.96 -14.50 -41.01
CA SER A 649 31.72 -15.37 -39.85
C SER A 649 32.35 -16.76 -40.02
N ARG A 650 32.19 -17.40 -41.19
CA ARG A 650 32.82 -18.70 -41.50
C ARG A 650 34.34 -18.61 -41.48
N THR A 651 34.92 -17.51 -41.98
CA THR A 651 36.37 -17.30 -42.00
C THR A 651 36.92 -17.16 -40.59
N TRP A 652 36.29 -16.35 -39.74
CA TRP A 652 36.67 -16.23 -38.32
C TRP A 652 36.47 -17.53 -37.55
N GLY A 653 35.36 -18.24 -37.79
CA GLY A 653 35.10 -19.54 -37.18
C GLY A 653 36.18 -20.59 -37.49
N ARG A 654 36.82 -20.54 -38.68
CA ARG A 654 37.96 -21.41 -39.03
C ARG A 654 39.20 -21.13 -38.18
N PHE A 655 39.51 -19.86 -37.88
CA PHE A 655 40.60 -19.50 -36.97
C PHE A 655 40.29 -19.96 -35.54
N LYS A 656 39.10 -19.65 -35.04
CA LYS A 656 38.66 -20.03 -33.68
C LYS A 656 38.67 -21.55 -33.47
N LYS A 657 38.19 -22.32 -34.44
CA LYS A 657 38.20 -23.80 -34.40
C LYS A 657 39.60 -24.40 -34.33
N LYS A 658 40.62 -23.69 -34.82
CA LYS A 658 42.03 -24.10 -34.74
C LYS A 658 42.76 -23.49 -33.54
N GLY A 659 42.03 -22.92 -32.58
CA GLY A 659 42.58 -22.35 -31.35
C GLY A 659 43.35 -21.05 -31.57
N CYS A 660 43.14 -20.36 -32.70
CA CYS A 660 43.77 -19.07 -32.98
C CYS A 660 42.81 -17.94 -32.56
N ASP A 661 43.18 -17.22 -31.50
CA ASP A 661 42.52 -15.97 -31.09
C ASP A 661 43.15 -14.79 -31.83
N LEU A 662 42.40 -14.21 -32.79
CA LEU A 662 42.87 -13.11 -33.62
C LEU A 662 43.18 -11.83 -32.83
N ALA A 663 42.67 -11.67 -31.59
CA ALA A 663 43.01 -10.53 -30.73
C ALA A 663 44.50 -10.51 -30.34
N GLN A 664 45.17 -11.65 -30.41
CA GLN A 664 46.56 -11.81 -29.99
C GLN A 664 47.57 -11.54 -31.11
N TYR A 665 47.13 -11.24 -32.33
CA TYR A 665 47.97 -11.13 -33.53
C TYR A 665 47.77 -9.78 -34.23
N PRO A 666 48.78 -9.30 -34.99
CA PRO A 666 48.63 -8.09 -35.79
C PRO A 666 47.51 -8.24 -36.84
N ARG A 667 46.85 -7.11 -37.16
CA ARG A 667 45.70 -7.07 -38.06
C ARG A 667 46.13 -7.02 -39.52
N LEU A 668 46.39 -8.20 -40.10
CA LEU A 668 46.96 -8.37 -41.45
C LEU A 668 45.92 -8.87 -42.47
N ALA A 669 45.48 -7.99 -43.35
CA ALA A 669 44.41 -8.27 -44.31
C ALA A 669 44.77 -9.35 -45.33
N ASP A 670 45.98 -9.29 -45.86
CA ASP A 670 46.57 -10.25 -46.78
C ASP A 670 46.58 -11.67 -46.21
N VAL A 671 46.83 -11.82 -44.90
CA VAL A 671 46.80 -13.11 -44.21
C VAL A 671 45.37 -13.55 -43.85
N TYR A 672 44.50 -12.62 -43.47
CA TYR A 672 43.10 -12.91 -43.12
C TYR A 672 42.23 -13.31 -44.32
N PHE A 673 42.59 -12.90 -45.53
CA PHE A 673 41.79 -13.16 -46.72
C PHE A 673 42.51 -14.02 -47.78
N ALA A 674 43.72 -14.51 -47.49
CA ALA A 674 44.44 -15.44 -48.36
C ALA A 674 43.66 -16.74 -48.65
N GLN A 675 43.81 -17.23 -49.88
CA GLN A 675 43.22 -18.50 -50.35
C GLN A 675 43.93 -19.76 -49.80
N GLY A 676 45.00 -19.60 -49.00
CA GLY A 676 45.76 -20.70 -48.42
C GLY A 676 45.05 -21.43 -47.28
N HIS A 677 45.56 -22.62 -46.93
CA HIS A 677 45.05 -23.42 -45.82
C HIS A 677 45.17 -22.66 -44.48
N ILE A 678 44.17 -22.79 -43.60
CA ILE A 678 44.07 -22.00 -42.37
C ILE A 678 45.30 -22.15 -41.45
N THR A 679 45.94 -23.32 -41.44
CA THR A 679 47.15 -23.56 -40.64
C THR A 679 48.36 -22.75 -41.13
N ILE A 680 48.49 -22.57 -42.44
CA ILE A 680 49.55 -21.75 -43.05
C ILE A 680 49.33 -20.28 -42.66
N ARG A 681 48.08 -19.83 -42.73
CA ARG A 681 47.69 -18.46 -42.35
C ARG A 681 47.95 -18.19 -40.86
N ILE A 682 47.65 -19.15 -39.98
CA ILE A 682 47.97 -19.06 -38.55
C ILE A 682 49.49 -18.98 -38.33
N ALA A 683 50.29 -19.76 -39.07
CA ALA A 683 51.74 -19.70 -38.97
C ALA A 683 52.29 -18.33 -39.40
N GLN A 684 51.75 -17.74 -40.46
CA GLN A 684 52.10 -16.38 -40.91
C GLN A 684 51.76 -15.34 -39.84
N LEU A 685 50.61 -15.43 -39.16
CA LEU A 685 50.26 -14.53 -38.07
C LEU A 685 51.20 -14.66 -36.86
N LYS A 686 51.60 -15.89 -36.52
CA LYS A 686 52.57 -16.15 -35.44
C LYS A 686 53.94 -15.54 -35.75
N GLU A 687 54.41 -15.70 -36.99
CA GLU A 687 55.69 -15.14 -37.41
C GLU A 687 55.65 -13.61 -37.44
N ALA A 688 54.56 -13.03 -37.96
CA ALA A 688 54.37 -11.57 -37.93
C ALA A 688 54.33 -11.01 -36.50
N LYS A 689 53.73 -11.74 -35.56
CA LYS A 689 53.78 -11.38 -34.13
C LYS A 689 55.20 -11.41 -33.58
N ARG A 690 55.95 -12.49 -33.84
CA ARG A 690 57.36 -12.63 -33.41
C ARG A 690 58.20 -11.44 -33.89
N LEU A 691 58.09 -11.07 -35.17
CA LEU A 691 58.80 -9.94 -35.75
C LEU A 691 58.39 -8.60 -35.14
N ALA A 692 57.09 -8.41 -34.85
CA ALA A 692 56.60 -7.20 -34.19
C ALA A 692 57.09 -7.08 -32.74
N ASP A 693 57.13 -8.20 -32.01
CA ASP A 693 57.62 -8.25 -30.64
C ASP A 693 59.15 -7.98 -30.59
N GLU A 694 59.93 -8.47 -31.56
CA GLU A 694 61.38 -8.18 -31.70
C GLU A 694 61.66 -6.72 -32.07
N SER A 695 60.82 -6.10 -32.91
CA SER A 695 60.96 -4.69 -33.28
C SER A 695 60.55 -3.71 -32.16
N ASN A 696 59.77 -4.14 -31.17
CA ASN A 696 59.40 -3.33 -30.01
C ASN A 696 60.36 -3.53 -28.81
N ALA A 697 61.24 -4.52 -28.88
CA ALA A 697 62.24 -4.81 -27.85
C ALA A 697 63.62 -4.14 -28.11
N ASN A 698 63.83 -3.64 -29.33
CA ASN A 698 64.94 -2.75 -29.72
C ASN A 698 64.43 -1.32 -29.79
#